data_AF-A0A915Z217-F1
#
_entry.id   AF-A0A915Z217-F1
#
_cell.length_a   1.000
_cell.length_b   1.000
_cell.length_c   1.000
_cell.angle_alpha   90.00
_cell.angle_beta   90.00
_cell.angle_gamma   90.00
#
_symmetry.space_group_name_H-M   'P 1'
#
loop_
_entity.id
_entity.type
_entity.pdbx_description
1 polymer ?
#
loop_
_entity_poly.entity_id
_entity_poly.type
_entity_poly.pdbx_seq_one_letter_code
_entity_poly.pdbx_strand_id
1 'polypeptide(L)'
;MSTTASPQKKRRLSNPSIEDRKVVINEPTKKTKQDNLNNGGVSISNNAVTTNTETTETPSVLSNLPTSSNTRANVNTSVNNSPKPVGQNNNSNMSVSTSGINNNNKEKEKESISASTTSPTSPVKGKGSMNQQIHQRTSSTSSTHTQQLNVPLSQLPPHELLIRCTKKEEEIQTLLGELQTLSQTLTPEFSYDLSLRKKFLDPATNILFRTMKKELEDKDKFIESLQRELEGVGFTPNSITGKKLVAKLLALQNENEELGRQLRQGRVEQYEIEIALQRKVIDELKQGLEESDNQLISLDAEMERLQNLLFQMRAKVKSYEEKYGPLEPDNKDDAAETSTIKEKKLETFALKMSTSCNGEIDEEKNNDEAAFKTATASVLLRSTPVPENSVTVKGPDFNQQLTLHELLENYSRIGFQAFSVGKAIELINKMRRWRLSDEPILPDETEEYKDPLIRSTTKCKIFLGYTSNLVSSGLREIIRFLVQHSLVDVIVTTAGGIEEDFIKCLGPTYLADFELNGSELRKNGMNRIGNLIVPNDNYCKFEDWVIPILDKLLEEQISKGIIWSPSKVINRLGKEINNPESIYYWAYKNNIPVYCPALTDGSLGDMIYFHTFKNPGLVIDIVSDIKSINQQAVFAKKTGVIILGGGIVKHHICNANLMRNGADYAVYINTGQEFDGSDSGARPDEAVSWGKIRMNAEHIKVYADATIVFPLIVAETFAKDIHK
;
A
#
# COMPACT_ATOMS: atom_id res chain seq x y z
N MET A 1 -1.58 -20.01 80.15
CA MET A 1 -0.12 -19.85 80.00
C MET A 1 0.10 -19.29 78.60
N SER A 2 0.28 -17.97 78.45
CA SER A 2 1.55 -17.22 78.55
C SER A 2 2.29 -17.22 77.19
N THR A 3 2.55 -16.09 76.52
CA THR A 3 2.20 -14.69 76.87
C THR A 3 2.05 -13.82 75.63
N THR A 4 1.18 -12.80 75.71
CA THR A 4 0.95 -11.79 74.66
C THR A 4 1.96 -10.65 74.72
N ALA A 5 2.18 -9.94 73.60
CA ALA A 5 2.25 -8.47 73.56
C ALA A 5 2.26 -7.91 72.12
N SER A 6 1.36 -6.95 71.85
CA SER A 6 1.60 -5.84 70.91
C SER A 6 1.70 -4.55 71.73
N PRO A 7 2.08 -3.41 71.13
CA PRO A 7 1.14 -2.28 71.25
C PRO A 7 1.03 -1.40 69.98
N GLN A 8 0.06 -0.48 70.02
CA GLN A 8 -0.20 0.52 68.98
C GLN A 8 0.22 1.94 69.42
N LYS A 9 0.05 2.89 68.47
CA LYS A 9 -0.42 4.30 68.65
C LYS A 9 0.58 5.45 68.91
N LYS A 10 0.58 6.36 67.90
CA LYS A 10 0.33 7.83 67.97
C LYS A 10 1.43 8.78 68.51
N ARG A 11 1.81 9.74 67.62
CA ARG A 11 1.44 11.20 67.61
C ARG A 11 2.62 12.21 67.51
N ARG A 12 2.41 13.16 66.57
CA ARG A 12 2.66 14.63 66.64
C ARG A 12 4.06 15.24 66.34
N LEU A 13 4.02 16.23 65.42
CA LEU A 13 4.81 17.48 65.36
C LEU A 13 6.31 17.32 64.99
N SER A 14 6.99 18.25 64.32
CA SER A 14 6.62 19.56 63.71
C SER A 14 7.61 19.95 62.59
N ASN A 15 7.37 21.06 61.87
CA ASN A 15 8.31 21.66 60.90
C ASN A 15 9.69 21.96 61.53
N PRO A 16 10.74 22.12 60.70
CA PRO A 16 11.17 23.48 60.38
C PRO A 16 11.21 23.79 58.87
N SER A 17 11.40 25.07 58.54
CA SER A 17 11.40 25.63 57.19
C SER A 17 12.78 26.19 56.79
N ILE A 18 13.05 26.17 55.47
CA ILE A 18 13.77 27.20 54.67
C ILE A 18 14.95 27.92 55.34
N GLU A 19 16.17 27.73 54.81
CA GLU A 19 17.04 28.87 54.47
C GLU A 19 18.11 28.56 53.40
N ASP A 20 18.51 29.63 52.71
CA ASP A 20 19.40 29.77 51.55
C ASP A 20 20.54 28.75 51.30
N ARG A 21 20.60 28.24 50.05
CA ARG A 21 21.85 28.17 49.27
C ARG A 21 21.63 28.59 47.81
N LYS A 22 22.13 29.77 47.46
CA LYS A 22 22.22 30.26 46.08
C LYS A 22 23.32 29.49 45.33
N VAL A 23 23.03 29.08 44.10
CA VAL A 23 24.04 28.62 43.13
C VAL A 23 24.16 29.66 42.03
N VAL A 24 25.39 30.03 41.68
CA VAL A 24 25.68 31.14 40.76
C VAL A 24 25.62 30.68 39.30
N ILE A 25 24.88 31.41 38.48
CA ILE A 25 24.94 31.31 37.01
C ILE A 25 25.88 32.42 36.52
N ASN A 26 26.91 32.06 35.75
CA ASN A 26 27.86 33.03 35.19
C ASN A 26 27.39 33.53 33.81
N GLU A 27 27.04 34.82 33.73
CA GLU A 27 26.96 35.54 32.44
C GLU A 27 28.33 36.08 32.01
N PRO A 28 28.70 36.03 30.72
CA PRO A 28 29.83 36.77 30.18
C PRO A 28 29.42 38.23 29.87
N THR A 29 29.90 39.18 30.66
CA THR A 29 29.56 40.61 30.55
C THR A 29 30.01 41.26 29.24
N LYS A 30 29.15 42.09 28.63
CA LYS A 30 29.56 43.10 27.64
C LYS A 30 30.53 44.12 28.27
N LYS A 31 31.51 44.58 27.49
CA LYS A 31 32.24 45.84 27.76
C LYS A 31 32.23 46.73 26.53
N THR A 32 31.74 47.95 26.68
CA THR A 32 31.87 49.03 25.71
C THR A 32 33.28 49.66 25.76
N LYS A 33 33.76 50.10 24.60
CA LYS A 33 34.71 51.19 24.46
C LYS A 33 34.34 52.01 23.22
N GLN A 34 34.79 53.26 23.21
CA GLN A 34 34.33 54.31 22.31
C GLN A 34 35.49 54.90 21.51
N ASP A 35 35.15 55.59 20.41
CA ASP A 35 35.97 56.51 19.62
C ASP A 35 37.19 55.85 18.88
N ASN A 36 37.49 56.13 17.61
CA ASN A 36 37.40 57.41 16.91
C ASN A 36 37.22 57.29 15.36
N LEU A 37 36.96 58.45 14.76
CA LEU A 37 37.20 58.92 13.37
C LEU A 37 38.29 58.14 12.58
N ASN A 38 38.29 58.04 11.23
CA ASN A 38 38.04 59.15 10.28
C ASN A 38 37.92 58.72 8.78
N ASN A 39 37.23 59.53 7.98
CA ASN A 39 37.37 59.84 6.52
C ASN A 39 37.57 58.77 5.41
N GLY A 40 36.83 58.99 4.30
CA GLY A 40 37.14 58.54 2.93
C GLY A 40 36.20 57.45 2.37
N GLY A 41 35.44 57.63 1.29
CA GLY A 41 35.20 58.80 0.42
C GLY A 41 35.24 58.44 -1.07
N VAL A 42 34.45 59.14 -1.91
CA VAL A 42 34.41 59.07 -3.40
C VAL A 42 33.72 57.80 -3.98
N SER A 43 32.82 57.83 -4.98
CA SER A 43 31.93 58.90 -5.52
C SER A 43 30.97 58.36 -6.61
N ILE A 44 29.78 58.99 -6.79
CA ILE A 44 29.03 59.10 -8.09
C ILE A 44 28.47 57.76 -8.65
N SER A 45 27.32 57.62 -9.33
CA SER A 45 26.32 58.47 -10.05
C SER A 45 24.96 57.73 -10.06
N ASN A 46 23.79 58.29 -10.41
CA ASN A 46 23.16 59.62 -10.32
C ASN A 46 21.71 59.46 -10.89
N ASN A 47 20.81 60.43 -10.66
CA ASN A 47 19.51 60.65 -11.35
C ASN A 47 18.36 59.64 -11.09
N ALA A 48 17.07 60.02 -11.09
CA ALA A 48 16.44 61.35 -10.92
C ALA A 48 14.92 61.27 -10.61
N VAL A 49 14.44 62.21 -9.77
CA VAL A 49 13.19 63.04 -9.86
C VAL A 49 11.95 62.41 -10.56
N THR A 50 10.79 62.21 -9.89
CA THR A 50 9.70 63.21 -9.55
C THR A 50 8.87 62.72 -8.33
N THR A 51 8.40 63.52 -7.34
CA THR A 51 7.31 64.54 -7.30
C THR A 51 5.95 64.03 -7.87
N ASN A 52 4.76 64.14 -7.24
CA ASN A 52 4.22 65.03 -6.20
C ASN A 52 2.89 64.48 -5.55
N THR A 53 2.42 65.14 -4.46
CA THR A 53 0.99 65.29 -3.97
C THR A 53 0.10 64.05 -3.82
N GLU A 54 -0.37 63.67 -2.61
CA GLU A 54 -1.45 64.31 -1.80
C GLU A 54 -2.87 64.21 -2.40
N THR A 55 -3.78 63.48 -1.73
CA THR A 55 -5.05 64.02 -1.17
C THR A 55 -5.78 62.99 -0.31
N THR A 56 -6.65 63.46 0.58
CA THR A 56 -7.47 62.68 1.53
C THR A 56 -8.94 62.68 1.12
N GLU A 57 -9.73 61.66 1.51
CA GLU A 57 -10.98 61.84 2.28
C GLU A 57 -11.61 60.50 2.74
N THR A 58 -12.70 60.57 3.53
CA THR A 58 -13.28 59.44 4.30
C THR A 58 -14.84 59.39 4.16
N PRO A 59 -15.70 58.77 5.00
CA PRO A 59 -16.76 57.89 4.44
C PRO A 59 -18.23 58.25 4.76
N SER A 60 -19.16 57.58 4.08
CA SER A 60 -20.60 57.50 4.42
C SER A 60 -21.11 56.07 4.14
N VAL A 61 -21.87 55.34 4.98
CA VAL A 61 -22.97 55.62 5.94
C VAL A 61 -24.37 55.58 5.28
N LEU A 62 -25.34 54.97 6.01
CA LEU A 62 -26.75 54.63 5.68
C LEU A 62 -26.97 53.25 5.00
N SER A 63 -28.07 52.50 5.24
CA SER A 63 -28.95 52.33 6.43
C SER A 63 -30.05 51.28 6.19
N ASN A 64 -30.55 50.65 7.28
CA ASN A 64 -31.93 50.18 7.55
C ASN A 64 -32.17 48.67 7.78
N LEU A 65 -32.64 48.39 8.99
CA LEU A 65 -33.53 47.26 9.36
C LEU A 65 -35.01 47.65 9.06
N PRO A 66 -35.95 46.70 9.03
CA PRO A 66 -36.80 46.55 10.21
C PRO A 66 -37.14 45.09 10.60
N THR A 67 -37.86 44.95 11.72
CA THR A 67 -38.11 43.72 12.49
C THR A 67 -39.55 43.19 12.38
N SER A 68 -39.75 41.87 12.44
CA SER A 68 -40.89 41.15 13.09
C SER A 68 -40.87 39.66 12.71
N SER A 69 -41.51 38.67 13.36
CA SER A 69 -41.79 38.33 14.78
C SER A 69 -43.09 37.50 14.83
N ASN A 70 -43.12 36.40 15.61
CA ASN A 70 -44.27 35.47 15.81
C ASN A 70 -44.54 34.52 14.59
N THR A 71 -45.18 33.34 14.73
CA THR A 71 -46.00 32.82 15.86
C THR A 71 -45.88 31.29 16.04
N ARG A 72 -46.23 30.76 17.22
CA ARG A 72 -46.44 29.31 17.50
C ARG A 72 -47.81 28.82 16.98
N ALA A 73 -47.94 27.52 16.66
CA ALA A 73 -49.10 26.69 17.04
C ALA A 73 -48.80 25.16 16.90
N ASN A 74 -49.44 24.35 17.75
CA ASN A 74 -49.29 22.88 17.86
C ASN A 74 -50.18 22.11 16.86
N VAL A 75 -49.89 20.81 16.64
CA VAL A 75 -50.88 19.70 16.78
C VAL A 75 -50.20 18.45 17.37
N ASN A 76 -50.98 17.66 18.13
CA ASN A 76 -50.61 16.50 18.97
C ASN A 76 -50.36 15.16 18.24
N THR A 77 -49.51 14.30 18.84
CA THR A 77 -49.64 12.80 18.99
C THR A 77 -49.76 11.92 17.71
N SER A 78 -49.47 10.59 17.66
CA SER A 78 -49.42 9.54 18.69
C SER A 78 -48.63 8.25 18.26
N VAL A 79 -47.92 7.61 19.20
CA VAL A 79 -48.02 6.16 19.57
C VAL A 79 -47.59 5.01 18.60
N ASN A 80 -46.76 4.10 19.18
CA ASN A 80 -46.55 2.64 18.94
C ASN A 80 -45.72 2.01 17.79
N ASN A 81 -44.70 1.27 18.26
CA ASN A 81 -44.35 -0.14 18.01
C ASN A 81 -43.76 -0.65 16.67
N SER A 82 -42.56 -1.22 16.80
CA SER A 82 -41.92 -2.15 15.86
C SER A 82 -42.38 -3.61 16.07
N PRO A 83 -42.40 -4.46 15.02
CA PRO A 83 -42.56 -5.91 15.15
C PRO A 83 -41.21 -6.67 15.21
N LYS A 84 -41.21 -7.84 15.86
CA LYS A 84 -40.19 -8.92 15.71
C LYS A 84 -40.75 -10.04 14.82
N PRO A 85 -39.89 -10.82 14.15
CA PRO A 85 -39.75 -12.27 14.48
C PRO A 85 -38.34 -12.56 15.07
N VAL A 86 -38.05 -13.58 15.90
CA VAL A 86 -38.46 -15.00 15.95
C VAL A 86 -37.83 -15.85 14.83
N GLY A 87 -37.22 -16.98 15.18
CA GLY A 87 -36.64 -17.97 14.28
C GLY A 87 -36.44 -19.33 14.97
N GLN A 88 -36.05 -20.38 14.23
CA GLN A 88 -35.77 -21.72 14.79
C GLN A 88 -34.92 -22.60 13.86
N ASN A 89 -33.88 -23.22 14.45
CA ASN A 89 -33.41 -24.61 14.36
C ASN A 89 -33.46 -25.49 13.08
N ASN A 90 -32.40 -26.33 13.01
CA ASN A 90 -32.33 -27.75 12.58
C ASN A 90 -31.75 -28.16 11.20
N ASN A 91 -30.50 -28.66 11.28
CA ASN A 91 -30.03 -30.00 10.86
C ASN A 91 -29.99 -30.50 9.40
N SER A 92 -28.84 -31.15 9.15
CA SER A 92 -28.62 -32.43 8.45
C SER A 92 -28.29 -32.46 6.94
N ASN A 93 -27.13 -33.07 6.68
CA ASN A 93 -26.76 -34.03 5.63
C ASN A 93 -27.26 -33.78 4.19
N MET A 94 -26.32 -33.57 3.27
CA MET A 94 -26.43 -34.08 1.90
C MET A 94 -25.35 -35.15 1.64
N SER A 95 -25.79 -36.28 1.10
CA SER A 95 -24.96 -37.43 0.72
C SER A 95 -24.47 -37.34 -0.72
N VAL A 96 -23.34 -37.98 -1.01
CA VAL A 96 -22.84 -38.20 -2.38
C VAL A 96 -23.75 -39.18 -3.14
N SER A 97 -23.98 -38.93 -4.43
CA SER A 97 -24.49 -39.94 -5.38
C SER A 97 -23.90 -39.72 -6.78
N THR A 98 -23.29 -40.76 -7.35
CA THR A 98 -22.48 -40.73 -8.59
C THR A 98 -23.16 -41.38 -9.79
N SER A 99 -23.14 -40.72 -10.96
CA SER A 99 -23.18 -41.30 -12.32
C SER A 99 -23.24 -40.17 -13.39
N GLY A 100 -22.76 -40.32 -14.64
CA GLY A 100 -21.89 -41.35 -15.21
C GLY A 100 -22.01 -41.47 -16.75
N ILE A 101 -20.91 -41.86 -17.43
CA ILE A 101 -20.84 -42.50 -18.78
C ILE A 101 -21.03 -41.61 -20.05
N ASN A 102 -19.93 -41.46 -20.81
CA ASN A 102 -19.73 -41.50 -22.29
C ASN A 102 -20.66 -40.68 -23.27
N ASN A 103 -20.35 -40.42 -24.56
CA ASN A 103 -19.35 -41.00 -25.49
C ASN A 103 -18.93 -40.05 -26.65
N ASN A 104 -17.91 -40.48 -27.40
CA ASN A 104 -17.13 -39.84 -28.49
C ASN A 104 -17.85 -39.36 -29.79
N ASN A 105 -17.13 -38.49 -30.54
CA ASN A 105 -17.15 -38.29 -32.03
C ASN A 105 -18.39 -37.59 -32.66
N LYS A 106 -18.35 -36.84 -33.77
CA LYS A 106 -17.30 -36.43 -34.77
C LYS A 106 -17.82 -35.21 -35.61
N GLU A 107 -17.14 -34.51 -36.53
CA GLU A 107 -15.77 -34.55 -37.11
C GLU A 107 -15.25 -33.13 -37.50
N LYS A 108 -15.35 -32.72 -38.79
CA LYS A 108 -14.68 -31.61 -39.53
C LYS A 108 -15.55 -31.24 -40.77
N GLU A 109 -15.35 -30.20 -41.59
CA GLU A 109 -14.14 -29.58 -42.18
C GLU A 109 -14.29 -28.07 -42.53
N LYS A 110 -13.15 -27.35 -42.62
CA LYS A 110 -12.62 -26.43 -43.69
C LYS A 110 -13.56 -25.39 -44.39
N GLU A 111 -13.06 -24.33 -45.06
CA GLU A 111 -11.70 -23.93 -45.47
C GLU A 111 -11.47 -22.39 -45.35
N SER A 112 -10.46 -21.80 -46.01
CA SER A 112 -9.84 -20.52 -45.55
C SER A 112 -9.15 -19.64 -46.62
N ILE A 113 -9.05 -18.31 -46.37
CA ILE A 113 -8.05 -17.34 -46.92
C ILE A 113 -8.29 -16.93 -48.41
N SER A 114 -7.98 -15.74 -48.99
CA SER A 114 -7.23 -14.49 -48.63
C SER A 114 -7.74 -13.18 -49.31
N ALA A 115 -7.52 -12.03 -48.64
CA ALA A 115 -7.04 -10.68 -49.11
C ALA A 115 -7.32 -10.14 -50.56
N SER A 116 -7.96 -8.95 -50.71
CA SER A 116 -7.37 -7.59 -51.00
C SER A 116 -7.00 -7.33 -52.48
N THR A 117 -7.17 -6.18 -53.18
CA THR A 117 -7.24 -4.70 -52.95
C THR A 117 -8.02 -4.02 -54.12
N THR A 118 -8.56 -2.77 -54.11
CA THR A 118 -7.90 -1.45 -54.40
C THR A 118 -8.92 -0.26 -54.37
N SER A 119 -8.49 0.99 -54.66
CA SER A 119 -9.27 2.27 -54.74
C SER A 119 -9.10 2.96 -56.13
N PRO A 120 -9.51 4.23 -56.47
CA PRO A 120 -10.30 5.30 -55.76
C PRO A 120 -11.33 6.08 -56.69
N THR A 121 -11.72 7.33 -56.31
CA THR A 121 -12.24 8.51 -57.12
C THR A 121 -13.71 9.03 -56.94
N SER A 122 -13.99 10.25 -57.44
CA SER A 122 -15.17 11.16 -57.26
C SER A 122 -15.74 11.60 -58.66
N PRO A 123 -16.53 12.69 -58.95
CA PRO A 123 -17.16 13.79 -58.15
C PRO A 123 -18.56 14.41 -58.59
N VAL A 124 -19.20 15.25 -57.73
CA VAL A 124 -19.85 16.60 -57.97
C VAL A 124 -21.05 16.87 -58.96
N LYS A 125 -21.96 17.82 -58.56
CA LYS A 125 -23.11 18.56 -59.25
C LYS A 125 -24.52 17.90 -59.22
N GLY A 126 -25.66 18.64 -59.24
CA GLY A 126 -25.93 20.09 -59.02
C GLY A 126 -27.35 20.63 -59.41
N LYS A 127 -27.81 21.72 -58.72
CA LYS A 127 -28.77 22.83 -59.05
C LYS A 127 -30.18 22.66 -59.72
N GLY A 128 -31.19 23.36 -59.16
CA GLY A 128 -32.38 23.98 -59.83
C GLY A 128 -33.78 23.58 -59.29
N SER A 129 -34.91 24.31 -59.42
CA SER A 129 -35.17 25.76 -59.65
C SER A 129 -36.68 26.14 -59.49
N MET A 130 -36.98 27.40 -59.13
CA MET A 130 -38.22 28.21 -59.39
C MET A 130 -39.56 28.04 -58.59
N ASN A 131 -40.44 29.06 -58.71
CA ASN A 131 -41.59 29.41 -57.85
C ASN A 131 -42.94 29.49 -58.63
N GLN A 132 -44.10 29.44 -57.94
CA GLN A 132 -45.20 30.45 -58.04
C GLN A 132 -46.45 30.18 -57.11
N GLN A 133 -46.89 31.23 -56.39
CA GLN A 133 -48.26 31.84 -56.26
C GLN A 133 -49.58 31.00 -56.23
N ILE A 134 -50.73 31.40 -55.63
CA ILE A 134 -51.10 32.29 -54.48
C ILE A 134 -52.66 32.21 -54.26
N HIS A 135 -53.19 32.23 -53.01
CA HIS A 135 -54.61 32.48 -52.59
C HIS A 135 -55.74 31.53 -53.14
N GLN A 136 -56.94 31.30 -52.58
CA GLN A 136 -57.76 31.76 -51.41
C GLN A 136 -58.85 30.64 -51.10
N ARG A 137 -59.95 30.69 -50.32
CA ARG A 137 -60.70 31.73 -49.55
C ARG A 137 -61.57 31.17 -48.37
N THR A 138 -61.77 31.98 -47.33
CA THR A 138 -62.88 32.08 -46.33
C THR A 138 -64.02 31.05 -46.19
N SER A 139 -64.09 30.39 -45.02
CA SER A 139 -65.23 30.23 -44.07
C SER A 139 -66.72 30.43 -44.49
N SER A 140 -67.62 29.52 -44.08
CA SER A 140 -68.56 29.75 -42.93
C SER A 140 -69.60 28.63 -42.66
N THR A 141 -69.70 28.24 -41.37
CA THR A 141 -70.91 27.85 -40.58
C THR A 141 -72.04 26.94 -41.13
N SER A 142 -72.37 25.90 -40.33
CA SER A 142 -73.73 25.38 -39.99
C SER A 142 -74.68 24.85 -41.09
N SER A 143 -75.50 23.81 -40.87
CA SER A 143 -75.65 22.85 -39.76
C SER A 143 -76.57 21.68 -40.17
N THR A 144 -76.80 20.74 -39.24
CA THR A 144 -78.03 19.92 -39.15
C THR A 144 -78.44 19.09 -40.39
N HIS A 145 -77.94 17.85 -40.44
CA HIS A 145 -78.80 16.69 -40.73
C HIS A 145 -78.41 15.49 -39.86
N THR A 146 -78.94 15.49 -38.63
CA THR A 146 -78.75 14.40 -37.65
C THR A 146 -79.93 13.44 -37.74
N GLN A 147 -79.75 12.24 -38.32
CA GLN A 147 -80.56 11.04 -38.05
C GLN A 147 -79.97 9.81 -38.75
N GLN A 148 -80.16 8.63 -38.14
CA GLN A 148 -79.70 7.29 -38.59
C GLN A 148 -78.15 7.10 -38.58
N LEU A 149 -77.55 6.08 -37.94
CA LEU A 149 -78.05 5.04 -37.04
C LEU A 149 -77.19 4.96 -35.76
N ASN A 150 -77.83 4.90 -34.59
CA ASN A 150 -77.22 4.58 -33.30
C ASN A 150 -77.11 3.06 -33.14
N VAL A 151 -75.91 2.52 -33.24
CA VAL A 151 -75.55 1.14 -32.83
C VAL A 151 -74.18 1.20 -32.15
N PRO A 152 -73.97 0.58 -30.97
CA PRO A 152 -72.66 0.57 -30.30
C PRO A 152 -71.58 -0.10 -31.15
N LEU A 153 -70.34 0.44 -31.12
CA LEU A 153 -69.22 -0.06 -31.94
C LEU A 153 -68.84 -1.52 -31.65
N SER A 154 -69.21 -2.06 -30.49
CA SER A 154 -68.89 -3.43 -30.07
C SER A 154 -69.72 -4.54 -30.72
N GLN A 155 -70.61 -4.22 -31.67
CA GLN A 155 -71.54 -5.18 -32.30
C GLN A 155 -71.63 -5.07 -33.84
N LEU A 156 -70.72 -4.32 -34.49
CA LEU A 156 -70.73 -4.13 -35.96
C LEU A 156 -69.67 -5.02 -36.67
N PRO A 157 -69.96 -5.55 -37.87
CA PRO A 157 -69.00 -6.35 -38.63
C PRO A 157 -67.74 -5.56 -39.04
N PRO A 158 -66.55 -6.19 -39.15
CA PRO A 158 -65.29 -5.49 -39.43
C PRO A 158 -65.30 -4.63 -40.69
N HIS A 159 -65.98 -5.07 -41.75
CA HIS A 159 -66.08 -4.34 -43.02
C HIS A 159 -66.84 -3.01 -42.89
N GLU A 160 -67.86 -2.95 -42.02
CA GLU A 160 -68.65 -1.72 -41.83
C GLU A 160 -67.95 -0.72 -40.88
N LEU A 161 -67.17 -1.23 -39.92
CA LEU A 161 -66.22 -0.41 -39.16
C LEU A 161 -65.14 0.18 -40.08
N LEU A 162 -64.62 -0.61 -41.03
CA LEU A 162 -63.64 -0.14 -42.02
C LEU A 162 -64.21 0.99 -42.89
N ILE A 163 -65.45 0.86 -43.38
CA ILE A 163 -66.15 1.91 -44.14
C ILE A 163 -66.40 3.18 -43.31
N ARG A 164 -66.68 3.05 -42.01
CA ARG A 164 -66.77 4.21 -41.10
C ARG A 164 -65.41 4.87 -40.87
N CYS A 165 -64.32 4.10 -40.79
CA CYS A 165 -62.96 4.63 -40.73
C CYS A 165 -62.60 5.39 -42.02
N THR A 166 -62.72 4.78 -43.21
CA THR A 166 -62.33 5.43 -44.46
C THR A 166 -63.14 6.71 -44.71
N LYS A 167 -64.45 6.72 -44.42
CA LYS A 167 -65.25 7.96 -44.49
C LYS A 167 -64.79 9.04 -43.52
N LYS A 168 -64.33 8.69 -42.31
CA LYS A 168 -63.74 9.66 -41.37
C LYS A 168 -62.36 10.12 -41.80
N GLU A 169 -61.60 9.27 -42.49
CA GLU A 169 -60.31 9.60 -43.07
C GLU A 169 -60.45 10.56 -44.27
N GLU A 170 -61.46 10.36 -45.13
CA GLU A 170 -61.87 11.33 -46.16
C GLU A 170 -62.32 12.66 -45.56
N GLU A 171 -63.11 12.64 -44.47
CA GLU A 171 -63.54 13.85 -43.74
C GLU A 171 -62.32 14.64 -43.20
N ILE A 172 -61.32 13.95 -42.63
CA ILE A 172 -60.07 14.55 -42.13
C ILE A 172 -59.23 15.12 -43.27
N GLN A 173 -59.10 14.42 -44.41
CA GLN A 173 -58.37 14.92 -45.58
C GLN A 173 -59.06 16.16 -46.18
N THR A 174 -60.39 16.19 -46.20
CA THR A 174 -61.18 17.36 -46.67
C THR A 174 -60.93 18.57 -45.77
N LEU A 175 -61.02 18.38 -44.45
CA LEU A 175 -60.75 19.44 -43.46
C LEU A 175 -59.30 19.95 -43.49
N LEU A 176 -58.32 19.09 -43.82
CA LEU A 176 -56.93 19.50 -44.05
C LEU A 176 -56.79 20.42 -45.27
N GLY A 177 -57.50 20.12 -46.37
CA GLY A 177 -57.54 20.98 -47.56
C GLY A 177 -58.20 22.34 -47.32
N GLU A 178 -59.28 22.36 -46.54
CA GLU A 178 -59.92 23.60 -46.08
C GLU A 178 -58.98 24.43 -45.19
N LEU A 179 -58.27 23.80 -44.24
CA LEU A 179 -57.26 24.47 -43.42
C LEU A 179 -56.13 25.08 -44.25
N GLN A 180 -55.67 24.36 -45.29
CA GLN A 180 -54.57 24.80 -46.14
C GLN A 180 -54.96 25.98 -47.06
N THR A 181 -56.19 25.99 -47.59
CA THR A 181 -56.73 27.12 -48.38
C THR A 181 -57.10 28.34 -47.52
N LEU A 182 -57.56 28.12 -46.29
CA LEU A 182 -57.78 29.19 -45.32
C LEU A 182 -56.45 29.81 -44.85
N SER A 183 -55.41 29.00 -44.62
CA SER A 183 -54.05 29.46 -44.31
C SER A 183 -53.48 30.33 -45.44
N GLN A 184 -53.59 29.87 -46.69
CA GLN A 184 -53.18 30.65 -47.87
C GLN A 184 -54.01 31.93 -48.09
N THR A 185 -55.13 32.13 -47.41
CA THR A 185 -55.94 33.35 -47.51
C THR A 185 -55.42 34.50 -46.65
N LEU A 186 -54.72 34.20 -45.56
CA LEU A 186 -54.40 35.18 -44.50
C LEU A 186 -53.05 35.90 -44.67
N THR A 187 -52.32 35.65 -45.78
CA THR A 187 -50.99 36.22 -46.04
C THR A 187 -50.93 37.03 -47.35
N PRO A 188 -51.56 38.21 -47.45
CA PRO A 188 -51.45 39.06 -48.63
C PRO A 188 -50.05 39.69 -48.75
N GLU A 189 -49.28 39.27 -49.75
CA GLU A 189 -48.05 39.95 -50.17
C GLU A 189 -48.38 41.31 -50.82
N PHE A 190 -48.57 42.35 -49.99
CA PHE A 190 -48.90 43.68 -50.47
C PHE A 190 -47.72 44.36 -51.18
N SER A 191 -47.77 44.30 -52.51
CA SER A 191 -46.94 45.08 -53.43
C SER A 191 -47.34 46.56 -53.46
N TYR A 192 -47.04 47.30 -52.39
CA TYR A 192 -47.20 48.76 -52.35
C TYR A 192 -45.92 49.54 -52.65
N ASP A 193 -46.11 50.65 -53.36
CA ASP A 193 -45.10 51.48 -54.01
C ASP A 193 -43.95 51.96 -53.08
N LEU A 194 -42.72 51.80 -53.59
CA LEU A 194 -41.47 52.20 -52.96
C LEU A 194 -41.34 53.74 -52.78
N SER A 195 -42.13 54.55 -53.51
CA SER A 195 -42.12 56.01 -53.40
C SER A 195 -42.74 56.53 -52.10
N LEU A 196 -43.85 55.92 -51.65
CA LEU A 196 -44.64 56.39 -50.51
C LEU A 196 -43.94 56.15 -49.17
N ARG A 197 -43.26 55.01 -49.00
CA ARG A 197 -42.61 54.64 -47.74
C ARG A 197 -41.44 55.56 -47.35
N LYS A 198 -40.92 56.38 -48.28
CA LYS A 198 -39.89 57.40 -48.03
C LYS A 198 -40.43 58.71 -47.42
N LYS A 199 -41.75 58.91 -47.30
CA LYS A 199 -42.35 60.16 -46.80
C LYS A 199 -43.00 60.09 -45.41
N PHE A 200 -43.07 58.92 -44.78
CA PHE A 200 -43.82 58.72 -43.52
C PHE A 200 -43.09 57.94 -42.42
N LEU A 201 -41.76 57.86 -42.46
CA LEU A 201 -40.93 57.37 -41.36
C LEU A 201 -39.78 58.34 -41.11
N ASP A 202 -39.86 59.08 -40.01
CA ASP A 202 -38.77 59.93 -39.51
C ASP A 202 -37.47 59.10 -39.33
N PRO A 203 -36.30 59.61 -39.77
CA PRO A 203 -35.02 58.93 -39.59
C PRO A 203 -34.71 58.53 -38.14
N ALA A 204 -35.01 59.35 -37.14
CA ALA A 204 -34.71 59.03 -35.74
C ALA A 204 -35.57 57.86 -35.23
N THR A 205 -36.86 57.89 -35.53
CA THR A 205 -37.83 56.81 -35.27
C THR A 205 -37.41 55.51 -35.98
N ASN A 206 -36.96 55.60 -37.24
CA ASN A 206 -36.47 54.44 -38.01
C ASN A 206 -35.19 53.85 -37.41
N ILE A 207 -34.27 54.68 -36.90
CA ILE A 207 -33.08 54.22 -36.15
C ILE A 207 -33.48 53.56 -34.83
N LEU A 208 -34.43 54.12 -34.08
CA LEU A 208 -34.91 53.53 -32.83
C LEU A 208 -35.55 52.15 -33.07
N PHE A 209 -36.45 52.03 -34.05
CA PHE A 209 -37.04 50.75 -34.43
C PHE A 209 -36.01 49.71 -34.90
N ARG A 210 -34.93 50.13 -35.58
CA ARG A 210 -33.83 49.23 -35.95
C ARG A 210 -33.02 48.77 -34.74
N THR A 211 -32.78 49.67 -33.78
CA THR A 211 -32.07 49.35 -32.54
C THR A 211 -32.89 48.38 -31.70
N MET A 212 -34.18 48.68 -31.47
CA MET A 212 -35.11 47.78 -30.77
C MET A 212 -35.26 46.44 -31.48
N LYS A 213 -35.35 46.40 -32.82
CA LYS A 213 -35.40 45.13 -33.57
C LYS A 213 -34.11 44.32 -33.43
N LYS A 214 -32.94 44.98 -33.40
CA LYS A 214 -31.66 44.30 -33.16
C LYS A 214 -31.56 43.76 -31.73
N GLU A 215 -31.94 44.56 -30.73
CA GLU A 215 -31.99 44.09 -29.34
C GLU A 215 -32.97 42.93 -29.13
N LEU A 216 -34.09 42.92 -29.87
CA LEU A 216 -35.03 41.79 -29.89
C LEU A 216 -34.38 40.56 -30.54
N GLU A 217 -33.82 40.69 -31.75
CA GLU A 217 -33.11 39.59 -32.42
C GLU A 217 -31.94 39.02 -31.61
N ASP A 218 -31.19 39.87 -30.90
CA ASP A 218 -30.07 39.43 -30.06
C ASP A 218 -30.55 38.81 -28.73
N LYS A 219 -31.71 39.22 -28.20
CA LYS A 219 -32.36 38.55 -27.06
C LYS A 219 -33.03 37.23 -27.44
N ASP A 220 -33.64 37.12 -28.61
CA ASP A 220 -34.23 35.87 -29.10
C ASP A 220 -33.14 34.80 -29.28
N LYS A 221 -31.98 35.16 -29.86
CA LYS A 221 -30.79 34.29 -29.92
C LYS A 221 -30.30 33.87 -28.53
N PHE A 222 -30.34 34.78 -27.55
CA PHE A 222 -29.93 34.50 -26.18
C PHE A 222 -30.92 33.56 -25.45
N ILE A 223 -32.22 33.73 -25.70
CA ILE A 223 -33.28 32.82 -25.24
C ILE A 223 -33.09 31.44 -25.87
N GLU A 224 -32.82 31.34 -27.17
CA GLU A 224 -32.50 30.05 -27.81
C GLU A 224 -31.22 29.41 -27.21
N SER A 225 -30.19 30.18 -26.88
CA SER A 225 -29.00 29.62 -26.24
C SER A 225 -29.29 29.10 -24.83
N LEU A 226 -30.06 29.84 -24.03
CA LEU A 226 -30.50 29.41 -22.70
C LEU A 226 -31.43 28.20 -22.76
N GLN A 227 -32.29 28.10 -23.78
CA GLN A 227 -33.12 26.92 -24.03
C GLN A 227 -32.26 25.71 -24.41
N ARG A 228 -31.25 25.89 -25.27
CA ARG A 228 -30.30 24.82 -25.62
C ARG A 228 -29.41 24.39 -24.45
N GLU A 229 -29.05 25.29 -23.54
CA GLU A 229 -28.39 24.92 -22.27
C GLU A 229 -29.36 24.20 -21.31
N LEU A 230 -30.60 24.67 -21.18
CA LEU A 230 -31.62 24.05 -20.33
C LEU A 230 -32.00 22.63 -20.80
N GLU A 231 -32.12 22.42 -22.12
CA GLU A 231 -32.25 21.10 -22.74
C GLU A 231 -30.99 20.22 -22.55
N GLY A 232 -29.81 20.84 -22.53
CA GLY A 232 -28.55 20.18 -22.20
C GLY A 232 -28.45 19.72 -20.74
N VAL A 233 -29.07 20.45 -19.81
CA VAL A 233 -29.20 20.10 -18.38
C VAL A 233 -30.31 19.06 -18.13
N GLY A 234 -31.28 18.94 -19.03
CA GLY A 234 -32.42 18.01 -18.94
C GLY A 234 -32.08 16.55 -19.26
N PHE A 235 -31.53 15.80 -18.29
CA PHE A 235 -31.30 14.35 -18.46
C PHE A 235 -32.63 13.60 -18.66
N THR A 236 -32.87 13.16 -19.89
CA THR A 236 -33.98 12.26 -20.25
C THR A 236 -33.44 11.03 -20.98
N PRO A 237 -33.94 9.81 -20.70
CA PRO A 237 -33.49 8.58 -21.38
C PRO A 237 -33.68 8.59 -22.90
N ASN A 238 -34.55 9.46 -23.42
CA ASN A 238 -34.88 9.56 -24.84
C ASN A 238 -33.96 10.49 -25.64
N SER A 239 -33.22 11.39 -24.97
CA SER A 239 -32.24 12.29 -25.60
C SER A 239 -31.16 11.52 -26.35
N ILE A 240 -30.65 12.07 -27.46
CA ILE A 240 -29.57 11.46 -28.25
C ILE A 240 -28.29 11.30 -27.40
N THR A 241 -27.99 12.28 -26.54
CA THR A 241 -26.86 12.21 -25.60
C THR A 241 -27.12 11.17 -24.50
N GLY A 242 -28.34 11.12 -23.96
CA GLY A 242 -28.76 10.10 -22.98
C GLY A 242 -28.62 8.68 -23.54
N LYS A 243 -29.13 8.43 -24.75
CA LYS A 243 -29.01 7.14 -25.45
C LYS A 243 -27.56 6.73 -25.70
N LYS A 244 -26.70 7.67 -26.11
CA LYS A 244 -25.25 7.41 -26.26
C LYS A 244 -24.57 7.08 -24.93
N LEU A 245 -24.94 7.75 -23.85
CA LEU A 245 -24.39 7.49 -22.52
C LEU A 245 -24.85 6.14 -21.97
N VAL A 246 -26.15 5.82 -22.10
CA VAL A 246 -26.72 4.52 -21.72
C VAL A 246 -26.10 3.38 -22.53
N ALA A 247 -25.93 3.54 -23.84
CA ALA A 247 -25.23 2.55 -24.67
C ALA A 247 -23.76 2.35 -24.24
N LYS A 248 -23.07 3.43 -23.85
CA LYS A 248 -21.69 3.34 -23.33
C LYS A 248 -21.62 2.70 -21.94
N LEU A 249 -22.60 2.96 -21.06
CA LEU A 249 -22.72 2.29 -19.76
C LEU A 249 -22.99 0.79 -19.92
N LEU A 250 -23.87 0.38 -20.84
CA LEU A 250 -24.11 -1.02 -21.15
C LEU A 250 -22.87 -1.71 -21.76
N ALA A 251 -22.12 -1.02 -22.62
CA ALA A 251 -20.86 -1.53 -23.15
C ALA A 251 -19.81 -1.75 -22.03
N LEU A 252 -19.64 -0.75 -21.15
CA LEU A 252 -18.75 -0.86 -19.99
C LEU A 252 -19.22 -1.90 -18.98
N GLN A 253 -20.53 -2.13 -18.83
CA GLN A 253 -21.05 -3.20 -17.98
C GLN A 253 -20.70 -4.58 -18.57
N ASN A 254 -20.95 -4.81 -19.86
CA ASN A 254 -20.55 -6.05 -20.52
C ASN A 254 -19.04 -6.30 -20.45
N GLU A 255 -18.23 -5.25 -20.62
CA GLU A 255 -16.77 -5.30 -20.48
C GLU A 255 -16.34 -5.71 -19.06
N ASN A 256 -16.97 -5.12 -18.03
CA ASN A 256 -16.72 -5.52 -16.63
C ASN A 256 -17.23 -6.94 -16.30
N GLU A 257 -18.34 -7.39 -16.89
CA GLU A 257 -18.86 -8.74 -16.70
C GLU A 257 -17.95 -9.80 -17.36
N GLU A 258 -17.37 -9.49 -18.52
CA GLU A 258 -16.40 -10.33 -19.23
C GLU A 258 -15.01 -10.32 -18.56
N LEU A 259 -14.50 -9.16 -18.13
CA LEU A 259 -13.31 -9.08 -17.28
C LEU A 259 -13.52 -9.86 -15.97
N GLY A 260 -14.71 -9.77 -15.38
CA GLY A 260 -15.12 -10.59 -14.25
C GLY A 260 -15.15 -12.09 -14.58
N ARG A 261 -15.49 -12.49 -15.80
CA ARG A 261 -15.47 -13.88 -16.27
C ARG A 261 -14.05 -14.39 -16.44
N GLN A 262 -13.16 -13.59 -17.03
CA GLN A 262 -11.74 -13.89 -17.18
C GLN A 262 -11.03 -13.97 -15.82
N LEU A 263 -11.33 -13.06 -14.88
CA LEU A 263 -10.84 -13.12 -13.50
C LEU A 263 -11.36 -14.34 -12.72
N ARG A 264 -12.60 -14.78 -12.95
CA ARG A 264 -13.11 -16.04 -12.40
C ARG A 264 -12.36 -17.24 -12.99
N GLN A 265 -12.19 -17.28 -14.30
CA GLN A 265 -11.51 -18.39 -14.99
C GLN A 265 -10.04 -18.51 -14.59
N GLY A 266 -9.27 -17.42 -14.64
CA GLY A 266 -7.85 -17.44 -14.25
C GLY A 266 -7.62 -17.82 -12.78
N ARG A 267 -8.56 -17.47 -11.88
CA ARG A 267 -8.52 -17.95 -10.48
C ARG A 267 -8.87 -19.43 -10.35
N VAL A 268 -9.80 -19.96 -11.14
CA VAL A 268 -10.09 -21.40 -11.18
C VAL A 268 -8.87 -22.17 -11.68
N GLU A 269 -8.24 -21.74 -12.77
CA GLU A 269 -7.02 -22.35 -13.30
C GLU A 269 -5.87 -22.31 -12.28
N GLN A 270 -5.70 -21.21 -11.53
CA GLN A 270 -4.76 -21.12 -10.40
C GLN A 270 -5.09 -22.13 -9.29
N TYR A 271 -6.35 -22.22 -8.84
CA TYR A 271 -6.74 -23.16 -7.80
C TYR A 271 -6.68 -24.63 -8.26
N GLU A 272 -6.90 -24.94 -9.54
CA GLU A 272 -6.72 -26.29 -10.09
C GLU A 272 -5.24 -26.72 -10.08
N ILE A 273 -4.32 -25.80 -10.43
CA ILE A 273 -2.87 -26.03 -10.32
C ILE A 273 -2.47 -26.24 -8.85
N GLU A 274 -2.98 -25.43 -7.93
CA GLU A 274 -2.67 -25.57 -6.50
C GLU A 274 -3.26 -26.86 -5.89
N ILE A 275 -4.49 -27.24 -6.26
CA ILE A 275 -5.08 -28.53 -5.85
C ILE A 275 -4.28 -29.71 -6.42
N ALA A 276 -3.77 -29.61 -7.65
CA ALA A 276 -2.90 -30.64 -8.23
C ALA A 276 -1.55 -30.75 -7.48
N LEU A 277 -0.96 -29.60 -7.10
CA LEU A 277 0.26 -29.55 -6.29
C LEU A 277 0.05 -30.15 -4.89
N GLN A 278 -1.02 -29.77 -4.21
CA GLN A 278 -1.37 -30.30 -2.89
C GLN A 278 -1.67 -31.81 -2.92
N ARG A 279 -2.32 -32.32 -3.98
CA ARG A 279 -2.49 -33.77 -4.19
C ARG A 279 -1.16 -34.49 -4.34
N LYS A 280 -0.24 -33.96 -5.14
CA LYS A 280 1.11 -34.53 -5.30
C LYS A 280 1.86 -34.61 -3.96
N VAL A 281 1.79 -33.56 -3.13
CA VAL A 281 2.38 -33.56 -1.78
C VAL A 281 1.69 -34.57 -0.86
N ILE A 282 0.36 -34.72 -0.94
CA ILE A 282 -0.39 -35.73 -0.17
C ILE A 282 0.03 -37.16 -0.59
N ASP A 283 0.25 -37.41 -1.87
CA ASP A 283 0.64 -38.73 -2.36
C ASP A 283 2.12 -39.05 -2.06
N GLU A 284 3.01 -38.04 -2.10
CA GLU A 284 4.39 -38.15 -1.58
C GLU A 284 4.42 -38.44 -0.06
N LEU A 285 3.55 -37.80 0.72
CA LEU A 285 3.42 -38.06 2.15
C LEU A 285 2.85 -39.45 2.46
N LYS A 286 1.94 -39.98 1.64
CA LYS A 286 1.48 -41.38 1.76
C LYS A 286 2.60 -42.36 1.45
N GLN A 287 3.37 -42.13 0.37
CA GLN A 287 4.49 -43.00 0.04
C GLN A 287 5.53 -43.02 1.17
N GLY A 288 5.88 -41.85 1.73
CA GLY A 288 6.76 -41.76 2.89
C GLY A 288 6.21 -42.43 4.16
N LEU A 289 4.88 -42.48 4.33
CA LEU A 289 4.24 -43.22 5.42
C LEU A 289 4.30 -44.73 5.18
N GLU A 290 4.00 -45.21 3.98
CA GLU A 290 4.12 -46.63 3.60
C GLU A 290 5.58 -47.11 3.71
N GLU A 291 6.55 -46.29 3.31
CA GLU A 291 7.98 -46.56 3.52
C GLU A 291 8.34 -46.63 5.01
N SER A 292 7.76 -45.77 5.85
CA SER A 292 7.96 -45.78 7.31
C SER A 292 7.32 -47.00 7.99
N ASP A 293 6.11 -47.41 7.58
CA ASP A 293 5.44 -48.59 8.13
C ASP A 293 6.19 -49.88 7.76
N ASN A 294 6.72 -49.96 6.52
CA ASN A 294 7.60 -51.06 6.12
C ASN A 294 8.91 -51.09 6.93
N GLN A 295 9.48 -49.93 7.29
CA GLN A 295 10.65 -49.87 8.18
C GLN A 295 10.32 -50.34 9.61
N LEU A 296 9.13 -50.01 10.14
CA LEU A 296 8.68 -50.52 11.45
C LEU A 296 8.54 -52.05 11.45
N ILE A 297 7.93 -52.63 10.42
CA ILE A 297 7.80 -54.10 10.27
C ILE A 297 9.18 -54.78 10.22
N SER A 298 10.16 -54.16 9.55
CA SER A 298 11.54 -54.65 9.50
C SER A 298 12.23 -54.59 10.88
N LEU A 299 12.05 -53.49 11.62
CA LEU A 299 12.60 -53.29 12.96
C LEU A 299 12.01 -54.26 13.99
N ASP A 300 10.70 -54.54 13.95
CA ASP A 300 10.08 -55.54 14.82
C ASP A 300 10.62 -56.95 14.51
N ALA A 301 10.79 -57.31 13.23
CA ALA A 301 11.39 -58.58 12.83
C ALA A 301 12.88 -58.70 13.25
N GLU A 302 13.64 -57.61 13.27
CA GLU A 302 15.00 -57.60 13.83
C GLU A 302 14.99 -57.68 15.36
N MET A 303 14.05 -57.01 16.04
CA MET A 303 13.87 -57.11 17.47
C MET A 303 13.55 -58.56 17.90
N GLU A 304 12.66 -59.27 17.19
CA GLU A 304 12.40 -60.69 17.44
C GLU A 304 13.67 -61.55 17.28
N ARG A 305 14.49 -61.31 16.25
CA ARG A 305 15.77 -62.01 16.06
C ARG A 305 16.72 -61.75 17.22
N LEU A 306 16.84 -60.51 17.68
CA LEU A 306 17.69 -60.11 18.81
C LEU A 306 17.18 -60.71 20.13
N GLN A 307 15.87 -60.73 20.38
CA GLN A 307 15.28 -61.39 21.55
C GLN A 307 15.54 -62.91 21.54
N ASN A 308 15.37 -63.57 20.40
CA ASN A 308 15.70 -64.99 20.24
C ASN A 308 17.19 -65.29 20.44
N LEU A 309 18.08 -64.44 19.90
CA LEU A 309 19.52 -64.56 20.14
C LEU A 309 19.86 -64.39 21.63
N LEU A 310 19.27 -63.40 22.30
CA LEU A 310 19.48 -63.12 23.72
C LEU A 310 18.94 -64.26 24.60
N PHE A 311 17.82 -64.89 24.23
CA PHE A 311 17.32 -66.11 24.88
C PHE A 311 18.30 -67.28 24.70
N GLN A 312 18.81 -67.52 23.49
CA GLN A 312 19.83 -68.55 23.25
C GLN A 312 21.14 -68.27 23.98
N MET A 313 21.56 -67.01 24.09
CA MET A 313 22.74 -66.61 24.87
C MET A 313 22.52 -66.87 26.36
N ARG A 314 21.38 -66.48 26.93
CA ARG A 314 21.03 -66.78 28.34
C ARG A 314 20.97 -68.29 28.61
N ALA A 315 20.38 -69.07 27.71
CA ALA A 315 20.35 -70.53 27.82
C ALA A 315 21.77 -71.14 27.77
N LYS A 316 22.65 -70.63 26.90
CA LYS A 316 24.05 -71.02 26.85
C LYS A 316 24.78 -70.65 28.14
N VAL A 317 24.73 -69.39 28.59
CA VAL A 317 25.35 -68.92 29.83
C VAL A 317 24.92 -69.79 31.01
N LYS A 318 23.61 -70.02 31.18
CA LYS A 318 23.11 -70.90 32.23
C LYS A 318 23.65 -72.34 32.14
N SER A 319 23.77 -72.89 30.92
CA SER A 319 24.38 -74.22 30.72
C SER A 319 25.90 -74.28 30.95
N TYR A 320 26.58 -73.13 30.97
CA TYR A 320 27.98 -73.01 31.40
C TYR A 320 28.06 -72.84 32.92
N GLU A 321 27.22 -72.01 33.53
CA GLU A 321 27.10 -71.87 35.00
C GLU A 321 26.76 -73.22 35.66
N GLU A 322 25.82 -73.99 35.10
CA GLU A 322 25.45 -75.34 35.55
C GLU A 322 26.57 -76.40 35.34
N LYS A 323 27.60 -76.10 34.53
CA LYS A 323 28.73 -77.02 34.25
C LYS A 323 30.04 -76.67 34.94
N TYR A 324 30.28 -75.39 35.19
CA TYR A 324 31.58 -74.87 35.66
C TYR A 324 31.45 -73.97 36.91
N GLY A 325 30.23 -73.71 37.38
CA GLY A 325 29.95 -72.74 38.44
C GLY A 325 29.88 -71.29 37.95
N PRO A 326 29.49 -70.35 38.82
CA PRO A 326 29.56 -68.92 38.53
C PRO A 326 31.04 -68.48 38.44
N LEU A 327 31.33 -67.58 37.50
CA LEU A 327 32.68 -67.06 37.27
C LEU A 327 33.02 -65.96 38.29
N GLU A 328 33.90 -66.26 39.24
CA GLU A 328 34.65 -65.23 39.99
C GLU A 328 35.84 -64.70 39.15
N PRO A 329 36.29 -63.45 39.37
CA PRO A 329 37.28 -62.81 38.50
C PRO A 329 38.72 -63.28 38.77
N ASP A 330 39.39 -63.66 37.68
CA ASP A 330 40.84 -63.83 37.49
C ASP A 330 41.66 -64.55 38.58
N ASN A 331 42.34 -65.64 38.18
CA ASN A 331 43.81 -65.61 38.11
C ASN A 331 44.37 -66.69 37.17
N LYS A 332 45.22 -66.21 36.24
CA LYS A 332 46.44 -66.78 35.62
C LYS A 332 46.68 -68.30 35.42
N ASP A 333 47.39 -68.49 34.30
CA ASP A 333 48.34 -69.56 33.93
C ASP A 333 47.77 -70.88 33.36
N ASP A 334 48.50 -71.37 32.33
CA ASP A 334 48.45 -72.65 31.60
C ASP A 334 47.11 -73.13 30.96
N ALA A 335 47.10 -73.83 29.82
CA ALA A 335 48.02 -73.95 28.67
C ALA A 335 47.24 -74.63 27.51
N ALA A 336 47.75 -74.61 26.28
CA ALA A 336 47.03 -75.09 25.10
C ALA A 336 46.93 -76.63 24.98
N GLU A 337 45.73 -77.16 24.70
CA GLU A 337 45.50 -78.36 23.83
C GLU A 337 43.99 -78.65 23.57
N THR A 338 43.34 -78.06 22.56
CA THR A 338 42.02 -78.56 22.05
C THR A 338 41.52 -78.06 20.68
N SER A 339 42.33 -77.38 19.86
CA SER A 339 41.82 -76.65 18.67
C SER A 339 41.33 -77.53 17.51
N THR A 340 41.88 -78.73 17.31
CA THR A 340 41.96 -79.36 15.97
C THR A 340 40.79 -80.27 15.55
N ILE A 341 39.72 -80.41 16.35
CA ILE A 341 38.67 -81.44 16.12
C ILE A 341 37.26 -80.87 15.84
N LYS A 342 36.99 -79.59 16.12
CA LYS A 342 35.63 -79.02 16.02
C LYS A 342 35.24 -78.47 14.64
N GLU A 343 36.18 -78.01 13.83
CA GLU A 343 35.88 -77.29 12.57
C GLU A 343 35.27 -78.20 11.50
N LYS A 344 35.89 -79.37 11.23
CA LYS A 344 35.48 -80.29 10.14
C LYS A 344 34.11 -80.97 10.28
N LYS A 345 33.35 -80.71 11.35
CA LYS A 345 31.94 -81.15 11.46
C LYS A 345 30.92 -80.04 11.20
N LEU A 346 31.34 -78.77 11.15
CA LEU A 346 30.44 -77.64 10.94
C LEU A 346 30.19 -77.41 9.44
N GLU A 347 31.25 -77.46 8.63
CA GLU A 347 31.20 -77.27 7.17
C GLU A 347 30.29 -78.28 6.47
N THR A 348 30.37 -79.56 6.85
CA THR A 348 29.57 -80.65 6.23
C THR A 348 28.07 -80.54 6.50
N PHE A 349 27.66 -79.76 7.52
CA PHE A 349 26.25 -79.56 7.84
C PHE A 349 25.66 -78.34 7.10
N ALA A 350 26.46 -77.28 6.92
CA ALA A 350 26.07 -76.11 6.13
C ALA A 350 25.77 -76.47 4.66
N LEU A 351 26.62 -77.31 4.05
CA LEU A 351 26.55 -77.66 2.63
C LEU A 351 25.32 -78.50 2.21
N LYS A 352 24.44 -78.88 3.14
CA LYS A 352 23.23 -79.70 2.86
C LYS A 352 21.91 -78.94 2.94
N MET A 353 21.91 -77.68 3.38
CA MET A 353 20.70 -76.84 3.42
C MET A 353 20.50 -75.98 2.17
N SER A 354 21.48 -75.90 1.27
CA SER A 354 21.55 -74.92 0.18
C SER A 354 21.10 -75.43 -1.19
N THR A 355 20.42 -76.59 -1.29
CA THR A 355 20.15 -77.25 -2.58
C THR A 355 18.73 -77.82 -2.68
N SER A 356 17.70 -76.97 -2.50
CA SER A 356 16.29 -77.37 -2.73
C SER A 356 15.34 -76.25 -3.18
N CYS A 357 15.79 -75.00 -3.32
CA CYS A 357 14.91 -73.84 -3.60
C CYS A 357 15.59 -72.80 -4.53
N ASN A 358 16.13 -73.23 -5.66
CA ASN A 358 16.73 -72.34 -6.67
C ASN A 358 15.91 -72.39 -7.95
N GLY A 359 15.47 -71.22 -8.42
CA GLY A 359 14.58 -71.07 -9.58
C GLY A 359 14.06 -69.64 -9.72
N GLU A 360 13.45 -69.09 -8.67
CA GLU A 360 12.84 -67.75 -8.67
C GLU A 360 13.48 -66.79 -7.63
N ILE A 361 14.08 -67.33 -6.57
CA ILE A 361 14.63 -66.56 -5.42
C ILE A 361 15.93 -65.81 -5.77
N ASP A 362 16.62 -66.21 -6.84
CA ASP A 362 17.95 -65.68 -7.17
C ASP A 362 17.90 -64.37 -7.98
N GLU A 363 16.76 -63.99 -8.58
CA GLU A 363 16.60 -62.65 -9.20
C GLU A 363 16.21 -61.58 -8.17
N GLU A 364 15.25 -61.84 -7.29
CA GLU A 364 14.87 -60.90 -6.20
C GLU A 364 16.07 -60.54 -5.34
N LYS A 365 16.86 -61.53 -4.88
CA LYS A 365 18.05 -61.26 -4.05
C LYS A 365 19.12 -60.42 -4.76
N ASN A 366 19.29 -60.58 -6.07
CA ASN A 366 20.22 -59.73 -6.83
C ASN A 366 19.68 -58.30 -6.97
N ASN A 367 18.37 -58.14 -7.12
CA ASN A 367 17.72 -56.83 -7.10
C ASN A 367 17.82 -56.16 -5.71
N ASP A 368 17.58 -56.90 -4.63
CA ASP A 368 17.73 -56.42 -3.25
C ASP A 368 19.18 -56.04 -2.95
N GLU A 369 20.16 -56.85 -3.36
CA GLU A 369 21.58 -56.53 -3.14
C GLU A 369 22.02 -55.33 -4.00
N ALA A 370 21.46 -55.15 -5.20
CA ALA A 370 21.69 -53.98 -6.04
C ALA A 370 21.00 -52.70 -5.49
N ALA A 371 19.78 -52.83 -4.99
CA ALA A 371 19.04 -51.74 -4.32
C ALA A 371 19.74 -51.34 -3.02
N PHE A 372 20.17 -52.31 -2.20
CA PHE A 372 20.95 -52.08 -0.99
C PHE A 372 22.28 -51.39 -1.30
N LYS A 373 23.02 -51.82 -2.34
CA LYS A 373 24.25 -51.13 -2.79
C LYS A 373 23.96 -49.70 -3.25
N THR A 374 22.85 -49.46 -3.96
CA THR A 374 22.45 -48.15 -4.47
C THR A 374 22.03 -47.20 -3.34
N ALA A 375 21.22 -47.68 -2.40
CA ALA A 375 20.86 -46.96 -1.18
C ALA A 375 22.09 -46.67 -0.31
N THR A 376 22.97 -47.65 -0.11
CA THR A 376 24.23 -47.48 0.63
C THR A 376 25.13 -46.44 -0.03
N ALA A 377 25.27 -46.45 -1.35
CA ALA A 377 26.06 -45.47 -2.09
C ALA A 377 25.47 -44.04 -2.02
N SER A 378 24.14 -43.93 -1.91
CA SER A 378 23.43 -42.66 -1.80
C SER A 378 23.49 -42.09 -0.37
N VAL A 379 23.28 -42.94 0.64
CA VAL A 379 23.22 -42.55 2.07
C VAL A 379 24.61 -42.40 2.70
N LEU A 380 25.57 -43.24 2.33
CA LEU A 380 26.95 -43.19 2.84
C LEU A 380 27.93 -42.49 1.88
N LEU A 381 27.40 -41.58 1.04
CA LEU A 381 28.21 -40.73 0.17
C LEU A 381 29.17 -39.89 1.03
N ARG A 382 30.48 -40.08 0.86
CA ARG A 382 31.49 -39.33 1.61
C ARG A 382 31.51 -37.87 1.18
N SER A 383 31.33 -36.97 2.13
CA SER A 383 31.47 -35.53 1.91
C SER A 383 32.88 -35.15 1.47
N THR A 384 32.99 -34.09 0.67
CA THR A 384 34.27 -33.39 0.48
C THR A 384 34.76 -32.79 1.81
N PRO A 385 36.08 -32.53 1.96
CA PRO A 385 36.59 -31.80 3.12
C PRO A 385 35.99 -30.40 3.22
N VAL A 386 35.59 -30.01 4.43
CA VAL A 386 35.11 -28.66 4.74
C VAL A 386 36.29 -27.68 4.74
N PRO A 387 36.21 -26.51 4.07
CA PRO A 387 37.31 -25.53 4.06
C PRO A 387 37.70 -25.05 5.46
N GLU A 388 39.00 -24.84 5.70
CA GLU A 388 39.57 -24.51 7.03
C GLU A 388 39.02 -23.19 7.61
N ASN A 389 38.58 -22.27 6.76
CA ASN A 389 37.97 -21.00 7.13
C ASN A 389 36.45 -21.08 7.40
N SER A 390 35.85 -22.27 7.44
CA SER A 390 34.42 -22.44 7.68
C SER A 390 34.06 -22.19 9.14
N VAL A 391 33.07 -21.32 9.38
CA VAL A 391 32.58 -21.01 10.72
C VAL A 391 31.70 -22.16 11.23
N THR A 392 32.09 -22.77 12.34
CA THR A 392 31.31 -23.82 13.00
C THR A 392 30.09 -23.25 13.73
N VAL A 393 28.95 -23.93 13.61
CA VAL A 393 27.73 -23.59 14.37
C VAL A 393 27.98 -23.84 15.85
N LYS A 394 27.82 -22.81 16.68
CA LYS A 394 27.93 -22.87 18.13
C LYS A 394 27.10 -21.76 18.77
N GLY A 395 26.12 -22.15 19.60
CA GLY A 395 25.32 -21.21 20.38
C GLY A 395 26.04 -20.64 21.62
N PRO A 396 25.45 -19.64 22.28
CA PRO A 396 25.92 -19.11 23.57
C PRO A 396 25.89 -20.20 24.66
N ASP A 397 26.95 -20.25 25.47
CA ASP A 397 27.07 -21.18 26.59
C ASP A 397 26.62 -20.52 27.90
N PHE A 398 25.37 -20.77 28.31
CA PHE A 398 24.78 -20.21 29.53
C PHE A 398 25.28 -20.85 30.84
N ASN A 399 26.22 -21.81 30.80
CA ASN A 399 26.99 -22.18 31.99
C ASN A 399 27.99 -21.06 32.39
N GLN A 400 28.24 -20.12 31.48
CA GLN A 400 29.06 -18.92 31.69
C GLN A 400 28.13 -17.70 31.82
N GLN A 401 28.51 -16.72 32.64
CA GLN A 401 27.74 -15.48 32.77
C GLN A 401 28.05 -14.56 31.57
N LEU A 402 27.16 -14.58 30.57
CA LEU A 402 27.30 -13.77 29.35
C LEU A 402 26.71 -12.37 29.53
N THR A 403 27.44 -11.35 29.05
CA THR A 403 26.88 -10.01 28.81
C THR A 403 26.00 -9.99 27.56
N LEU A 404 25.20 -8.93 27.39
CA LEU A 404 24.42 -8.71 26.16
C LEU A 404 25.31 -8.65 24.90
N HIS A 405 26.52 -8.10 25.02
CA HIS A 405 27.49 -8.05 23.93
C HIS A 405 27.92 -9.47 23.52
N GLU A 406 28.36 -10.31 24.46
CA GLU A 406 28.82 -11.67 24.16
C GLU A 406 27.68 -12.54 23.63
N LEU A 407 26.45 -12.34 24.15
CA LEU A 407 25.25 -12.99 23.63
C LEU A 407 25.00 -12.64 22.16
N LEU A 408 25.02 -11.35 21.80
CA LEU A 408 24.78 -10.87 20.44
C LEU A 408 25.97 -11.10 19.49
N GLU A 409 27.20 -11.22 20.00
CA GLU A 409 28.35 -11.68 19.21
C GLU A 409 28.18 -13.15 18.80
N ASN A 410 27.69 -14.01 19.71
CA ASN A 410 27.41 -15.42 19.41
C ASN A 410 26.30 -15.62 18.36
N TYR A 411 25.44 -14.63 18.08
CA TYR A 411 24.43 -14.74 17.01
C TYR A 411 25.07 -15.04 15.63
N SER A 412 26.30 -14.58 15.40
CA SER A 412 27.12 -14.92 14.22
C SER A 412 27.41 -16.42 14.03
N ARG A 413 27.15 -17.26 15.06
CA ARG A 413 27.39 -18.70 15.07
C ARG A 413 26.15 -19.55 15.40
N ILE A 414 24.99 -18.94 15.66
CA ILE A 414 23.74 -19.67 15.93
C ILE A 414 23.11 -20.23 14.63
N GLY A 415 23.20 -19.48 13.52
CA GLY A 415 22.54 -19.81 12.25
C GLY A 415 21.18 -19.13 12.06
N PHE A 416 20.49 -19.46 10.97
CA PHE A 416 19.20 -18.89 10.54
C PHE A 416 19.15 -17.35 10.68
N GLN A 417 18.04 -16.76 11.14
CA GLN A 417 17.91 -15.31 11.27
C GLN A 417 18.77 -14.70 12.39
N ALA A 418 19.28 -15.49 13.33
CA ALA A 418 20.26 -15.00 14.30
C ALA A 418 21.58 -14.63 13.58
N PHE A 419 22.04 -15.47 12.64
CA PHE A 419 23.15 -15.11 11.76
C PHE A 419 22.88 -13.82 10.98
N SER A 420 21.68 -13.65 10.41
CA SER A 420 21.28 -12.41 9.72
C SER A 420 21.40 -11.18 10.63
N VAL A 421 20.99 -11.27 11.90
CA VAL A 421 21.11 -10.18 12.88
C VAL A 421 22.58 -9.89 13.22
N GLY A 422 23.40 -10.93 13.46
CA GLY A 422 24.83 -10.77 13.70
C GLY A 422 25.54 -10.10 12.52
N LYS A 423 25.21 -10.51 11.29
CA LYS A 423 25.74 -9.92 10.05
C LYS A 423 25.23 -8.49 9.82
N ALA A 424 23.99 -8.17 10.22
CA ALA A 424 23.48 -6.79 10.21
C ALA A 424 24.25 -5.85 11.16
N ILE A 425 24.59 -6.33 12.37
CA ILE A 425 25.45 -5.61 13.33
C ILE A 425 26.84 -5.35 12.73
N GLU A 426 27.42 -6.33 12.05
CA GLU A 426 28.71 -6.20 11.36
C GLU A 426 28.65 -5.15 10.23
N LEU A 427 27.64 -5.22 9.36
CA LEU A 427 27.45 -4.30 8.22
C LEU A 427 27.22 -2.85 8.67
N ILE A 428 26.38 -2.63 9.68
CA ILE A 428 26.14 -1.28 10.22
C ILE A 428 27.42 -0.75 10.88
N ASN A 429 28.19 -1.59 11.57
CA ASN A 429 29.49 -1.18 12.10
C ASN A 429 30.52 -0.88 10.99
N LYS A 430 30.46 -1.54 9.83
CA LYS A 430 31.24 -1.15 8.63
C LYS A 430 30.81 0.21 8.09
N MET A 431 29.50 0.46 7.91
CA MET A 431 28.96 1.78 7.49
C MET A 431 29.46 2.91 8.42
N ARG A 432 29.35 2.73 9.75
CA ARG A 432 29.73 3.72 10.76
C ARG A 432 31.24 4.03 10.77
N ARG A 433 32.07 3.01 10.57
CA ARG A 433 33.55 3.13 10.65
C ARG A 433 34.18 3.67 9.37
N TRP A 434 33.68 3.28 8.20
CA TRP A 434 34.29 3.62 6.91
C TRP A 434 34.54 5.12 6.72
N ARG A 435 35.72 5.44 6.19
CA ARG A 435 36.11 6.77 5.68
C ARG A 435 36.69 6.64 4.28
N LEU A 436 36.68 7.74 3.52
CA LEU A 436 37.32 7.77 2.19
C LEU A 436 38.86 7.64 2.27
N SER A 437 39.46 7.87 3.45
CA SER A 437 40.87 7.53 3.73
C SER A 437 41.18 6.03 3.68
N ASP A 438 40.16 5.17 3.82
CA ASP A 438 40.32 3.72 3.87
C ASP A 438 40.42 3.11 2.46
N GLU A 439 40.15 3.91 1.44
CA GLU A 439 40.16 3.53 0.02
C GLU A 439 41.28 4.27 -0.74
N PRO A 440 41.88 3.64 -1.77
CA PRO A 440 42.92 4.27 -2.58
C PRO A 440 42.40 5.51 -3.32
N ILE A 441 43.30 6.45 -3.61
CA ILE A 441 42.99 7.61 -4.47
C ILE A 441 42.88 7.10 -5.92
N LEU A 442 41.73 7.32 -6.54
CA LEU A 442 41.50 6.96 -7.95
C LEU A 442 42.12 8.01 -8.90
N PRO A 443 42.52 7.64 -10.13
CA PRO A 443 43.13 8.58 -11.08
C PRO A 443 42.22 9.76 -11.48
N ASP A 444 40.91 9.53 -11.48
CA ASP A 444 39.82 10.45 -11.81
C ASP A 444 39.20 11.15 -10.58
N GLU A 445 39.74 10.92 -9.38
CA GLU A 445 39.36 11.64 -8.17
C GLU A 445 39.57 13.15 -8.35
N THR A 446 38.61 13.99 -7.93
CA THR A 446 38.77 15.46 -7.99
C THR A 446 39.75 15.94 -6.91
N GLU A 447 40.46 17.04 -7.17
CA GLU A 447 41.52 17.56 -6.27
C GLU A 447 41.06 17.76 -4.82
N GLU A 448 39.80 18.17 -4.62
CA GLU A 448 39.15 18.27 -3.30
C GLU A 448 39.24 16.97 -2.49
N TYR A 449 38.98 15.81 -3.12
CA TYR A 449 39.00 14.51 -2.46
C TYR A 449 40.39 13.84 -2.50
N LYS A 450 41.43 14.55 -2.93
CA LYS A 450 42.83 14.15 -2.75
C LYS A 450 43.43 14.66 -1.44
N ASP A 451 42.82 15.68 -0.81
CA ASP A 451 43.24 16.17 0.51
C ASP A 451 43.05 15.08 1.59
N PRO A 452 44.11 14.64 2.29
CA PRO A 452 44.01 13.65 3.37
C PRO A 452 43.02 14.04 4.48
N LEU A 453 42.88 15.33 4.80
CA LEU A 453 41.93 15.80 5.80
C LEU A 453 40.50 15.53 5.33
N ILE A 454 40.15 15.97 4.12
CA ILE A 454 38.81 15.76 3.53
C ILE A 454 38.50 14.26 3.42
N ARG A 455 39.47 13.44 2.98
CA ARG A 455 39.32 11.97 2.95
C ARG A 455 39.05 11.37 4.32
N SER A 456 39.76 11.81 5.36
CA SER A 456 39.56 11.33 6.74
C SER A 456 38.22 11.75 7.36
N THR A 457 37.67 12.90 6.95
CA THR A 457 36.36 13.39 7.42
C THR A 457 35.18 12.86 6.61
N THR A 458 35.39 12.42 5.36
CA THR A 458 34.33 11.92 4.48
C THR A 458 33.85 10.56 4.96
N LYS A 459 32.59 10.48 5.42
CA LYS A 459 31.95 9.27 5.95
C LYS A 459 31.07 8.58 4.90
N CYS A 460 30.65 7.35 5.21
CA CYS A 460 29.60 6.66 4.47
C CYS A 460 28.26 7.33 4.82
N LYS A 461 27.47 7.70 3.80
CA LYS A 461 26.20 8.40 3.98
C LYS A 461 25.07 7.39 4.22
N ILE A 462 24.45 7.46 5.39
CA ILE A 462 23.47 6.47 5.85
C ILE A 462 22.04 6.98 5.57
N PHE A 463 21.32 6.23 4.74
CA PHE A 463 19.89 6.42 4.48
C PHE A 463 19.10 5.49 5.41
N LEU A 464 18.29 6.07 6.29
CA LEU A 464 17.39 5.34 7.19
C LEU A 464 15.96 5.36 6.64
N GLY A 465 15.37 4.19 6.44
CA GLY A 465 13.96 4.02 6.10
C GLY A 465 13.19 3.35 7.22
N TYR A 466 12.01 3.85 7.56
CA TYR A 466 11.06 3.18 8.45
C TYR A 466 9.60 3.40 8.04
N THR A 467 8.76 2.38 8.21
CA THR A 467 7.30 2.45 8.01
C THR A 467 6.59 3.11 9.21
N SER A 468 5.42 3.70 8.97
CA SER A 468 4.62 4.47 9.95
C SER A 468 4.41 3.77 11.29
N ASN A 469 4.01 2.49 11.25
CA ASN A 469 3.75 1.67 12.43
C ASN A 469 4.95 1.55 13.40
N LEU A 470 6.18 1.77 12.92
CA LEU A 470 7.36 1.75 13.77
C LEU A 470 7.47 3.02 14.62
N VAL A 471 6.92 4.16 14.16
CA VAL A 471 6.78 5.39 14.95
C VAL A 471 5.57 5.32 15.88
N SER A 472 4.50 4.60 15.50
CA SER A 472 3.42 4.21 16.42
C SER A 472 3.95 3.37 17.60
N SER A 473 4.91 2.48 17.34
CA SER A 473 5.59 1.66 18.36
C SER A 473 6.61 2.45 19.22
N GLY A 474 7.26 1.76 20.17
CA GLY A 474 8.39 2.30 20.95
C GLY A 474 9.73 2.37 20.21
N LEU A 475 9.80 2.00 18.92
CA LEU A 475 11.00 2.26 18.11
C LEU A 475 11.19 3.76 17.80
N ARG A 476 10.15 4.59 17.92
CA ARG A 476 10.24 6.05 17.81
C ARG A 476 11.39 6.61 18.64
N GLU A 477 11.49 6.21 19.90
CA GLU A 477 12.48 6.75 20.85
C GLU A 477 13.91 6.35 20.47
N ILE A 478 14.08 5.23 19.76
CA ILE A 478 15.34 4.71 19.22
C ILE A 478 15.70 5.41 17.91
N ILE A 479 14.74 5.60 16.99
CA ILE A 479 14.92 6.39 15.77
C ILE A 479 15.31 7.83 16.15
N ARG A 480 14.57 8.44 17.08
CA ARG A 480 14.87 9.76 17.68
C ARG A 480 16.28 9.82 18.24
N PHE A 481 16.78 8.78 18.91
CA PHE A 481 18.18 8.72 19.38
C PHE A 481 19.19 8.76 18.21
N LEU A 482 18.99 7.99 17.14
CA LEU A 482 19.87 8.02 15.97
C LEU A 482 19.92 9.41 15.31
N VAL A 483 18.76 10.08 15.24
CA VAL A 483 18.63 11.42 14.65
C VAL A 483 19.20 12.51 15.58
N GLN A 484 18.93 12.43 16.88
CA GLN A 484 19.44 13.34 17.93
C GLN A 484 20.97 13.41 17.95
N HIS A 485 21.64 12.27 17.74
CA HIS A 485 23.10 12.17 17.75
C HIS A 485 23.75 12.24 16.35
N SER A 486 22.99 12.62 15.30
CA SER A 486 23.47 12.77 13.92
C SER A 486 24.17 11.52 13.37
N LEU A 487 23.57 10.35 13.62
CA LEU A 487 24.11 9.03 13.25
C LEU A 487 23.58 8.51 11.91
N VAL A 488 22.65 9.24 11.29
CA VAL A 488 22.06 8.98 9.97
C VAL A 488 21.94 10.31 9.21
N ASP A 489 22.11 10.27 7.89
CA ASP A 489 22.25 11.48 7.05
C ASP A 489 20.98 11.83 6.27
N VAL A 490 20.11 10.84 6.00
CA VAL A 490 18.87 10.99 5.24
C VAL A 490 17.80 10.06 5.82
N ILE A 491 16.57 10.54 5.92
CA ILE A 491 15.41 9.76 6.38
C ILE A 491 14.36 9.65 5.27
N VAL A 492 13.71 8.50 5.15
CA VAL A 492 12.48 8.32 4.36
C VAL A 492 11.41 7.59 5.19
N THR A 493 10.16 8.05 5.13
CA THR A 493 9.02 7.42 5.81
C THR A 493 7.69 7.69 5.07
N THR A 494 6.57 7.17 5.58
CA THR A 494 5.19 7.48 5.15
C THR A 494 4.57 8.54 6.06
N ALA A 495 3.45 9.17 5.64
CA ALA A 495 2.80 10.26 6.38
C ALA A 495 2.43 9.88 7.81
N GLY A 496 1.89 8.67 8.03
CA GLY A 496 1.66 8.11 9.37
C GLY A 496 2.90 8.14 10.27
N GLY A 497 4.10 7.93 9.72
CA GLY A 497 5.36 8.00 10.47
C GLY A 497 5.83 9.42 10.79
N ILE A 498 5.22 10.42 10.17
CA ILE A 498 5.45 11.85 10.42
C ILE A 498 4.47 12.36 11.47
N GLU A 499 3.18 12.15 11.24
CA GLU A 499 2.13 12.63 12.15
C GLU A 499 2.18 11.94 13.52
N GLU A 500 2.43 10.63 13.63
CA GLU A 500 2.52 9.92 14.92
C GLU A 500 3.62 10.48 15.85
N ASP A 501 4.72 11.01 15.30
CA ASP A 501 5.79 11.62 16.11
C ASP A 501 5.35 12.95 16.74
N PHE A 502 4.58 13.75 16.00
CA PHE A 502 4.00 15.01 16.46
C PHE A 502 2.80 14.76 17.38
N ILE A 503 1.90 13.84 17.01
CA ILE A 503 0.74 13.42 17.79
C ILE A 503 1.17 12.90 19.17
N LYS A 504 2.24 12.09 19.25
CA LYS A 504 2.82 11.65 20.53
C LYS A 504 3.37 12.77 21.42
N CYS A 505 3.66 13.94 20.87
CA CYS A 505 4.00 15.14 21.66
C CYS A 505 2.75 15.87 22.21
N LEU A 506 1.54 15.52 21.75
CA LEU A 506 0.26 16.14 22.11
C LEU A 506 -0.67 15.20 22.91
N GLY A 507 -0.52 13.88 22.73
CA GLY A 507 -1.25 12.85 23.48
C GLY A 507 -0.62 11.46 23.32
N PRO A 508 -0.63 10.60 24.36
CA PRO A 508 0.03 9.30 24.32
C PRO A 508 -0.72 8.25 23.49
N THR A 509 0.05 7.30 22.96
CA THR A 509 -0.42 6.01 22.41
C THR A 509 -0.39 4.95 23.51
N TYR A 510 -1.36 4.03 23.53
CA TYR A 510 -1.48 2.99 24.56
C TYR A 510 -1.28 1.58 24.00
N LEU A 511 -0.82 0.66 24.84
CA LEU A 511 -0.85 -0.79 24.55
C LEU A 511 -2.29 -1.31 24.57
N ALA A 512 -2.58 -2.25 23.70
CA ALA A 512 -3.89 -2.85 23.46
C ALA A 512 -3.72 -4.30 22.95
N ASP A 513 -4.76 -4.87 22.34
CA ASP A 513 -4.71 -6.20 21.71
C ASP A 513 -5.09 -6.12 20.21
N PHE A 514 -4.56 -7.01 19.39
CA PHE A 514 -4.93 -7.17 17.98
C PHE A 514 -6.40 -7.59 17.80
N GLU A 515 -6.97 -8.33 18.76
CA GLU A 515 -8.31 -8.92 18.66
C GLU A 515 -9.46 -7.95 19.03
N LEU A 516 -9.14 -6.74 19.52
CA LEU A 516 -10.16 -5.78 19.96
C LEU A 516 -11.14 -5.38 18.85
N ASN A 517 -12.43 -5.45 19.18
CA ASN A 517 -13.54 -5.29 18.23
C ASN A 517 -13.61 -3.87 17.65
N GLY A 518 -13.31 -3.72 16.36
CA GLY A 518 -13.28 -2.42 15.69
C GLY A 518 -14.61 -1.64 15.74
N SER A 519 -15.76 -2.32 15.84
CA SER A 519 -17.06 -1.63 15.95
C SER A 519 -17.31 -1.01 17.32
N GLU A 520 -16.71 -1.57 18.38
CA GLU A 520 -16.75 -1.02 19.73
C GLU A 520 -15.72 0.09 19.89
N LEU A 521 -14.49 -0.13 19.41
CA LEU A 521 -13.45 0.89 19.38
C LEU A 521 -13.92 2.15 18.63
N ARG A 522 -14.57 2.00 17.46
CA ARG A 522 -15.10 3.15 16.71
C ARG A 522 -16.24 3.88 17.43
N LYS A 523 -17.12 3.19 18.17
CA LYS A 523 -18.15 3.83 19.02
C LYS A 523 -17.52 4.64 20.16
N ASN A 524 -16.41 4.15 20.70
CA ASN A 524 -15.70 4.75 21.83
C ASN A 524 -14.63 5.78 21.42
N GLY A 525 -14.51 6.11 20.12
CA GLY A 525 -13.51 7.06 19.64
C GLY A 525 -12.06 6.58 19.76
N MET A 526 -11.82 5.28 19.62
CA MET A 526 -10.50 4.65 19.71
C MET A 526 -10.07 4.12 18.34
N ASN A 527 -8.87 4.49 17.89
CA ASN A 527 -8.30 4.02 16.63
C ASN A 527 -7.19 2.98 16.93
N ARG A 528 -7.23 1.82 16.26
CA ARG A 528 -6.32 0.68 16.54
C ARG A 528 -5.22 0.54 15.48
N ILE A 529 -3.99 0.35 15.93
CA ILE A 529 -2.80 0.14 15.10
C ILE A 529 -2.10 -1.12 15.59
N GLY A 530 -2.41 -2.28 14.98
CA GLY A 530 -1.96 -3.58 15.48
C GLY A 530 -2.51 -3.85 16.89
N ASN A 531 -1.62 -3.98 17.88
CA ASN A 531 -1.89 -4.06 19.32
C ASN A 531 -1.68 -2.72 20.05
N LEU A 532 -1.87 -1.59 19.38
CA LEU A 532 -1.82 -0.24 19.95
C LEU A 532 -3.15 0.48 19.78
N ILE A 533 -3.48 1.40 20.68
CA ILE A 533 -4.62 2.32 20.55
C ILE A 533 -4.17 3.78 20.63
N VAL A 534 -4.69 4.59 19.70
CA VAL A 534 -4.62 6.06 19.70
C VAL A 534 -6.05 6.60 19.91
N PRO A 535 -6.33 7.33 21.01
CA PRO A 535 -7.61 8.01 21.19
C PRO A 535 -7.83 9.09 20.12
N ASN A 536 -9.06 9.25 19.63
CA ASN A 536 -9.36 10.22 18.56
C ASN A 536 -9.13 11.68 19.00
N ASP A 537 -9.19 11.95 20.31
CA ASP A 537 -8.81 13.23 20.93
C ASP A 537 -7.37 13.67 20.60
N ASN A 538 -6.45 12.72 20.42
CA ASN A 538 -5.07 13.02 20.00
C ASN A 538 -5.03 13.65 18.59
N TYR A 539 -5.92 13.23 17.69
CA TYR A 539 -6.03 13.79 16.33
C TYR A 539 -6.75 15.15 16.33
N CYS A 540 -7.70 15.39 17.24
CA CYS A 540 -8.31 16.72 17.42
C CYS A 540 -7.27 17.75 17.87
N LYS A 541 -6.41 17.39 18.85
CA LYS A 541 -5.27 18.23 19.27
C LYS A 541 -4.27 18.48 18.13
N PHE A 542 -4.13 17.53 17.21
CA PHE A 542 -3.30 17.68 16.02
C PHE A 542 -3.91 18.64 14.99
N GLU A 543 -5.24 18.66 14.80
CA GLU A 543 -5.93 19.71 14.03
C GLU A 543 -5.65 21.10 14.62
N ASP A 544 -5.92 21.28 15.91
CA ASP A 544 -5.71 22.54 16.64
C ASP A 544 -4.28 23.07 16.53
N TRP A 545 -3.29 22.17 16.51
CA TRP A 545 -1.87 22.51 16.38
C TRP A 545 -1.43 22.79 14.93
N VAL A 546 -1.89 21.98 13.96
CA VAL A 546 -1.34 22.01 12.59
C VAL A 546 -2.02 23.03 11.68
N ILE A 547 -3.33 23.29 11.84
CA ILE A 547 -4.06 24.22 10.97
C ILE A 547 -3.44 25.64 11.00
N PRO A 548 -3.10 26.24 12.17
CA PRO A 548 -2.43 27.55 12.21
C PRO A 548 -0.98 27.55 11.70
N ILE A 549 -0.41 26.38 11.38
CA ILE A 549 0.87 26.26 10.68
C ILE A 549 0.61 26.21 9.17
N LEU A 550 -0.38 25.44 8.70
CA LEU A 550 -0.77 25.40 7.28
C LEU A 550 -1.18 26.78 6.75
N ASP A 551 -1.91 27.57 7.56
CA ASP A 551 -2.25 28.96 7.22
C ASP A 551 -0.99 29.79 6.92
N LYS A 552 0.07 29.66 7.74
CA LYS A 552 1.37 30.32 7.54
C LYS A 552 2.11 29.76 6.32
N LEU A 553 2.00 28.44 6.04
CA LEU A 553 2.60 27.87 4.82
C LEU A 553 1.99 28.51 3.57
N LEU A 554 0.66 28.69 3.55
CA LEU A 554 -0.03 29.36 2.45
C LEU A 554 0.33 30.85 2.36
N GLU A 555 0.35 31.57 3.48
CA GLU A 555 0.79 32.97 3.53
C GLU A 555 2.21 33.12 2.97
N GLU A 556 3.15 32.26 3.40
CA GLU A 556 4.54 32.26 2.95
C GLU A 556 4.70 31.83 1.47
N GLN A 557 3.86 30.90 0.99
CA GLN A 557 3.81 30.51 -0.42
C GLN A 557 3.38 31.70 -1.30
N ILE A 558 2.31 32.41 -0.92
CA ILE A 558 1.77 33.54 -1.69
C ILE A 558 2.66 34.78 -1.59
N SER A 559 3.09 35.15 -0.38
CA SER A 559 3.83 36.41 -0.14
C SER A 559 5.31 36.37 -0.52
N LYS A 560 5.95 35.18 -0.45
CA LYS A 560 7.40 35.01 -0.67
C LYS A 560 7.73 34.07 -1.84
N GLY A 561 6.72 33.49 -2.50
CA GLY A 561 6.91 32.54 -3.60
C GLY A 561 7.51 31.20 -3.16
N ILE A 562 7.37 30.80 -1.89
CA ILE A 562 7.96 29.55 -1.39
C ILE A 562 7.20 28.35 -1.96
N ILE A 563 7.83 27.63 -2.88
CA ILE A 563 7.37 26.30 -3.30
C ILE A 563 7.65 25.33 -2.14
N TRP A 564 6.61 24.89 -1.44
CA TRP A 564 6.70 23.83 -0.44
C TRP A 564 6.90 22.47 -1.10
N SER A 565 7.57 21.57 -0.39
CA SER A 565 7.78 20.16 -0.73
C SER A 565 7.73 19.35 0.55
N PRO A 566 7.49 18.02 0.52
CA PRO A 566 7.30 17.25 1.75
C PRO A 566 8.40 17.45 2.78
N SER A 567 9.67 17.39 2.37
CA SER A 567 10.82 17.63 3.25
C SER A 567 10.84 19.02 3.90
N LYS A 568 10.44 20.08 3.17
CA LYS A 568 10.33 21.43 3.73
C LYS A 568 9.18 21.55 4.73
N VAL A 569 8.05 20.90 4.46
CA VAL A 569 6.91 20.86 5.38
C VAL A 569 7.28 20.12 6.67
N ILE A 570 7.89 18.93 6.57
CA ILE A 570 8.34 18.15 7.73
C ILE A 570 9.39 18.93 8.54
N ASN A 571 10.35 19.58 7.87
CA ASN A 571 11.35 20.43 8.52
C ASN A 571 10.72 21.61 9.27
N ARG A 572 9.68 22.24 8.69
CA ARG A 572 8.91 23.31 9.34
C ARG A 572 8.10 22.80 10.53
N LEU A 573 7.42 21.66 10.41
CA LEU A 573 6.68 21.03 11.52
C LEU A 573 7.62 20.62 12.67
N GLY A 574 8.80 20.08 12.35
CA GLY A 574 9.87 19.79 13.32
C GLY A 574 10.39 21.03 14.06
N LYS A 575 10.42 22.19 13.40
CA LYS A 575 10.71 23.47 14.06
C LYS A 575 9.57 23.92 14.98
N GLU A 576 8.32 23.86 14.52
CA GLU A 576 7.16 24.40 15.24
C GLU A 576 6.72 23.51 16.43
N ILE A 577 7.01 22.19 16.43
CA ILE A 577 6.68 21.31 17.58
C ILE A 577 7.59 21.57 18.80
N ASN A 578 8.83 22.00 18.55
CA ASN A 578 9.83 22.40 19.54
C ASN A 578 10.07 21.43 20.74
N ASN A 579 9.71 20.15 20.60
CA ASN A 579 9.80 19.15 21.68
C ASN A 579 11.01 18.19 21.46
N PRO A 580 11.94 18.03 22.43
CA PRO A 580 13.08 17.11 22.33
C PRO A 580 12.74 15.60 22.31
N GLU A 581 11.48 15.24 22.47
CA GLU A 581 10.97 13.87 22.27
C GLU A 581 10.65 13.56 20.81
N SER A 582 10.46 14.58 19.96
CA SER A 582 10.17 14.42 18.53
C SER A 582 11.42 14.01 17.73
N ILE A 583 11.28 13.02 16.85
CA ILE A 583 12.26 12.70 15.80
C ILE A 583 12.51 13.94 14.93
N TYR A 584 11.45 14.61 14.48
CA TYR A 584 11.55 15.68 13.48
C TYR A 584 12.06 17.00 14.04
N TYR A 585 11.92 17.24 15.35
CA TYR A 585 12.64 18.30 16.05
C TYR A 585 14.16 18.15 15.94
N TRP A 586 14.67 16.93 16.14
CA TRP A 586 16.10 16.65 15.98
C TRP A 586 16.52 16.64 14.51
N ALA A 587 15.67 16.15 13.59
CA ALA A 587 15.95 16.24 12.15
C ALA A 587 16.07 17.69 11.69
N TYR A 588 15.20 18.59 12.17
CA TYR A 588 15.30 20.04 11.96
C TYR A 588 16.61 20.59 12.53
N LYS A 589 16.91 20.34 13.81
CA LYS A 589 18.11 20.88 14.48
C LYS A 589 19.43 20.40 13.89
N ASN A 590 19.50 19.15 13.47
CA ASN A 590 20.70 18.52 12.93
C ASN A 590 20.77 18.60 11.39
N ASN A 591 19.83 19.31 10.76
CA ASN A 591 19.73 19.51 9.30
C ASN A 591 19.68 18.19 8.50
N ILE A 592 18.99 17.17 9.05
CA ILE A 592 18.78 15.87 8.40
C ILE A 592 17.48 15.96 7.57
N PRO A 593 17.55 15.84 6.23
CA PRO A 593 16.35 15.85 5.38
C PRO A 593 15.51 14.59 5.58
N VAL A 594 14.19 14.78 5.63
CA VAL A 594 13.20 13.72 5.73
C VAL A 594 12.31 13.76 4.50
N TYR A 595 12.25 12.69 3.73
CA TYR A 595 11.44 12.61 2.52
C TYR A 595 10.21 11.72 2.73
N CYS A 596 9.06 12.19 2.22
CA CYS A 596 7.82 11.41 2.20
C CYS A 596 7.01 11.77 0.94
N PRO A 597 7.14 11.00 -0.16
CA PRO A 597 6.46 11.32 -1.41
C PRO A 597 4.93 11.26 -1.33
N ALA A 598 4.40 10.47 -0.38
CA ALA A 598 2.97 10.33 -0.11
C ALA A 598 2.60 11.02 1.22
N LEU A 599 2.95 12.31 1.38
CA LEU A 599 2.69 13.08 2.61
C LEU A 599 1.18 13.23 2.93
N THR A 600 0.32 13.07 1.93
CA THR A 600 -1.14 13.16 2.06
C THR A 600 -1.82 11.84 2.46
N ASP A 601 -1.07 10.76 2.68
CA ASP A 601 -1.59 9.42 2.99
C ASP A 601 -1.67 9.18 4.52
N GLY A 602 -2.44 10.03 5.21
CA GLY A 602 -2.55 10.07 6.67
C GLY A 602 -3.37 11.26 7.18
N SER A 603 -3.46 11.42 8.49
CA SER A 603 -4.17 12.53 9.14
C SER A 603 -3.60 13.90 8.78
N LEU A 604 -2.31 14.03 8.48
CA LEU A 604 -1.76 15.28 7.93
C LEU A 604 -2.39 15.61 6.56
N GLY A 605 -2.74 14.59 5.77
CA GLY A 605 -3.52 14.71 4.55
C GLY A 605 -4.95 15.19 4.81
N ASP A 606 -5.63 14.65 5.83
CA ASP A 606 -6.96 15.12 6.25
C ASP A 606 -6.93 16.60 6.65
N MET A 607 -5.91 17.03 7.39
CA MET A 607 -5.78 18.44 7.83
C MET A 607 -5.46 19.38 6.66
N ILE A 608 -4.64 18.95 5.69
CA ILE A 608 -4.45 19.67 4.44
C ILE A 608 -5.76 19.78 3.66
N TYR A 609 -6.53 18.69 3.56
CA TYR A 609 -7.84 18.65 2.90
C TYR A 609 -8.85 19.62 3.56
N PHE A 610 -9.05 19.55 4.89
CA PHE A 610 -9.93 20.47 5.60
C PHE A 610 -9.47 21.93 5.52
N HIS A 611 -8.16 22.19 5.53
CA HIS A 611 -7.59 23.51 5.29
C HIS A 611 -7.98 24.05 3.92
N THR A 612 -8.03 23.24 2.84
CA THR A 612 -8.39 23.74 1.49
C THR A 612 -9.79 24.39 1.39
N PHE A 613 -10.75 23.99 2.24
CA PHE A 613 -12.09 24.61 2.26
C PHE A 613 -12.13 25.94 3.00
N LYS A 614 -11.19 26.17 3.94
CA LYS A 614 -11.04 27.42 4.70
C LYS A 614 -10.16 28.40 3.90
N ASN A 615 -9.00 27.91 3.47
CA ASN A 615 -7.89 28.64 2.87
C ASN A 615 -7.34 27.85 1.65
N PRO A 616 -7.97 27.97 0.46
CA PRO A 616 -7.56 27.23 -0.74
C PRO A 616 -6.22 27.71 -1.32
N GLY A 617 -5.48 26.78 -1.95
CA GLY A 617 -4.33 27.11 -2.80
C GLY A 617 -2.95 26.67 -2.28
N LEU A 618 -2.85 25.96 -1.15
CA LEU A 618 -1.58 25.38 -0.69
C LEU A 618 -1.11 24.28 -1.66
N VAL A 619 0.14 24.35 -2.11
CA VAL A 619 0.75 23.41 -3.06
C VAL A 619 2.01 22.81 -2.46
N ILE A 620 2.06 21.47 -2.41
CA ILE A 620 3.22 20.72 -1.92
C ILE A 620 3.78 19.91 -3.11
N ASP A 621 4.90 20.37 -3.65
CA ASP A 621 5.57 19.76 -4.80
C ASP A 621 6.45 18.56 -4.40
N ILE A 622 6.23 17.43 -5.05
CA ILE A 622 7.04 16.21 -4.88
C ILE A 622 8.26 16.16 -5.83
N VAL A 623 8.29 16.96 -6.90
CA VAL A 623 9.33 16.93 -7.94
C VAL A 623 10.66 17.49 -7.41
N SER A 624 10.62 18.56 -6.63
CA SER A 624 11.80 19.10 -5.95
C SER A 624 12.35 18.16 -4.87
N ASP A 625 11.50 17.35 -4.22
CA ASP A 625 11.93 16.34 -3.24
C ASP A 625 12.61 15.13 -3.89
N ILE A 626 12.06 14.54 -4.97
CA ILE A 626 12.73 13.45 -5.71
C ILE A 626 14.06 13.91 -6.32
N LYS A 627 14.14 15.15 -6.81
CA LYS A 627 15.42 15.75 -7.23
C LYS A 627 16.39 15.82 -6.04
N SER A 628 15.93 16.31 -4.89
CA SER A 628 16.74 16.48 -3.69
C SER A 628 17.32 15.14 -3.19
N ILE A 629 16.50 14.11 -2.96
CA ILE A 629 16.98 12.81 -2.46
C ILE A 629 17.92 12.12 -3.46
N ASN A 630 17.65 12.20 -4.76
CA ASN A 630 18.55 11.64 -5.78
C ASN A 630 19.91 12.36 -5.74
N GLN A 631 19.94 13.68 -5.58
CA GLN A 631 21.18 14.43 -5.39
C GLN A 631 21.89 14.07 -4.08
N GLN A 632 21.17 13.75 -3.00
CA GLN A 632 21.79 13.26 -1.75
C GLN A 632 22.60 11.97 -1.97
N ALA A 633 22.17 11.10 -2.90
CA ALA A 633 22.84 9.85 -3.23
C ALA A 633 23.95 10.03 -4.30
N VAL A 634 23.67 10.75 -5.39
CA VAL A 634 24.62 10.97 -6.50
C VAL A 634 25.94 11.59 -6.02
N PHE A 635 25.89 12.57 -5.11
CA PHE A 635 27.10 13.22 -4.58
C PHE A 635 27.75 12.46 -3.40
N ALA A 636 27.21 11.32 -2.97
CA ALA A 636 27.77 10.54 -1.86
C ALA A 636 28.83 9.54 -2.34
N LYS A 637 30.08 9.74 -1.89
CA LYS A 637 31.23 8.86 -2.19
C LYS A 637 30.95 7.39 -1.83
N LYS A 638 30.33 7.15 -0.67
CA LYS A 638 29.83 5.82 -0.27
C LYS A 638 28.47 5.93 0.41
N THR A 639 27.60 4.94 0.21
CA THR A 639 26.24 4.93 0.80
C THR A 639 25.89 3.61 1.48
N GLY A 640 25.24 3.72 2.64
CA GLY A 640 24.65 2.60 3.35
C GLY A 640 23.14 2.79 3.47
N VAL A 641 22.36 1.73 3.26
CA VAL A 641 20.91 1.76 3.46
C VAL A 641 20.51 0.86 4.62
N ILE A 642 19.72 1.40 5.55
CA ILE A 642 19.13 0.68 6.69
C ILE A 642 17.62 0.85 6.56
N ILE A 643 16.91 -0.24 6.25
CA ILE A 643 15.49 -0.16 5.86
C ILE A 643 14.65 -1.09 6.76
N LEU A 644 13.78 -0.49 7.56
CA LEU A 644 12.86 -1.14 8.48
C LEU A 644 11.47 -1.17 7.84
N GLY A 645 10.96 -2.36 7.52
CA GLY A 645 9.73 -2.52 6.75
C GLY A 645 9.96 -2.52 5.22
N GLY A 646 9.01 -1.97 4.46
CA GLY A 646 8.95 -2.09 3.00
C GLY A 646 8.23 -0.93 2.31
N GLY A 647 7.46 -1.23 1.27
CA GLY A 647 6.63 -0.27 0.54
C GLY A 647 7.41 0.89 -0.08
N ILE A 648 6.76 2.05 -0.18
CA ILE A 648 7.34 3.26 -0.79
C ILE A 648 8.67 3.67 -0.15
N VAL A 649 8.84 3.43 1.14
CA VAL A 649 10.06 3.78 1.89
C VAL A 649 11.26 2.98 1.39
N LYS A 650 11.13 1.66 1.27
CA LYS A 650 12.16 0.81 0.68
C LYS A 650 12.45 1.24 -0.76
N HIS A 651 11.41 1.32 -1.59
CA HIS A 651 11.61 1.58 -3.01
C HIS A 651 12.26 2.95 -3.26
N HIS A 652 11.87 3.99 -2.53
CA HIS A 652 12.36 5.35 -2.76
C HIS A 652 13.84 5.53 -2.35
N ILE A 653 14.28 4.93 -1.23
CA ILE A 653 15.71 4.91 -0.85
C ILE A 653 16.54 4.15 -1.90
N CYS A 654 16.08 2.96 -2.30
CA CYS A 654 16.80 2.13 -3.26
C CYS A 654 16.83 2.77 -4.67
N ASN A 655 15.77 3.47 -5.07
CA ASN A 655 15.70 4.19 -6.34
C ASN A 655 16.54 5.49 -6.35
N ALA A 656 16.73 6.16 -5.20
CA ALA A 656 17.71 7.24 -5.10
C ALA A 656 19.14 6.69 -5.26
N ASN A 657 19.43 5.51 -4.69
CA ASN A 657 20.74 4.86 -4.81
C ASN A 657 21.00 4.24 -6.19
N LEU A 658 19.97 3.92 -6.98
CA LEU A 658 20.12 3.58 -8.41
C LEU A 658 20.87 4.67 -9.19
N MET A 659 20.64 5.94 -8.86
CA MET A 659 21.26 7.09 -9.55
C MET A 659 22.79 7.19 -9.38
N ARG A 660 23.39 6.39 -8.48
CA ARG A 660 24.85 6.26 -8.25
C ARG A 660 25.39 4.85 -8.57
N ASN A 661 24.66 4.10 -9.40
CA ASN A 661 24.85 2.68 -9.69
C ASN A 661 24.84 1.80 -8.43
N GLY A 662 23.94 2.10 -7.50
CA GLY A 662 23.58 1.27 -6.35
C GLY A 662 24.22 1.67 -5.03
N ALA A 663 23.64 1.19 -3.93
CA ALA A 663 24.21 1.31 -2.58
C ALA A 663 25.43 0.39 -2.38
N ASP A 664 26.34 0.77 -1.49
CA ASP A 664 27.56 0.00 -1.16
C ASP A 664 27.37 -0.98 -0.01
N TYR A 665 26.43 -0.69 0.89
CA TYR A 665 26.04 -1.54 2.02
C TYR A 665 24.50 -1.53 2.16
N ALA A 666 23.89 -2.67 2.45
CA ALA A 666 22.43 -2.74 2.64
C ALA A 666 22.01 -3.67 3.81
N VAL A 667 21.16 -3.16 4.70
CA VAL A 667 20.51 -3.93 5.76
C VAL A 667 19.00 -3.73 5.66
N TYR A 668 18.27 -4.79 5.32
CA TYR A 668 16.81 -4.81 5.35
C TYR A 668 16.33 -5.57 6.60
N ILE A 669 15.32 -5.06 7.29
CA ILE A 669 14.65 -5.71 8.42
C ILE A 669 13.15 -5.64 8.19
N ASN A 670 12.56 -6.73 7.69
CA ASN A 670 11.11 -6.78 7.44
C ASN A 670 10.56 -8.20 7.43
N THR A 671 9.24 -8.32 7.47
CA THR A 671 8.47 -9.57 7.48
C THR A 671 7.96 -9.99 6.10
N GLY A 672 8.26 -9.23 5.04
CA GLY A 672 7.78 -9.48 3.68
C GLY A 672 8.46 -10.71 3.05
N GLN A 673 7.69 -11.49 2.29
CA GLN A 673 8.13 -12.74 1.68
C GLN A 673 8.15 -12.62 0.15
N GLU A 674 9.04 -13.33 -0.54
CA GLU A 674 9.27 -13.12 -1.97
C GLU A 674 8.21 -13.73 -2.90
N PHE A 675 7.38 -14.65 -2.40
CA PHE A 675 6.43 -15.41 -3.24
C PHE A 675 5.32 -14.56 -3.86
N ASP A 676 5.04 -13.37 -3.31
CA ASP A 676 3.99 -12.47 -3.80
C ASP A 676 4.47 -11.49 -4.89
N GLY A 677 5.77 -11.50 -5.21
CA GLY A 677 6.38 -10.60 -6.20
C GLY A 677 6.43 -9.12 -5.78
N SER A 678 6.22 -8.80 -4.50
CA SER A 678 6.23 -7.41 -4.02
C SER A 678 7.65 -6.89 -3.76
N ASP A 679 7.92 -5.60 -4.07
CA ASP A 679 9.18 -4.95 -3.68
C ASP A 679 9.38 -4.99 -2.15
N SER A 680 8.31 -5.01 -1.35
CA SER A 680 8.39 -5.23 0.11
C SER A 680 9.00 -6.59 0.47
N GLY A 681 8.60 -7.66 -0.24
CA GLY A 681 9.02 -9.03 -0.04
C GLY A 681 10.39 -9.38 -0.64
N ALA A 682 10.76 -8.70 -1.72
CA ALA A 682 12.01 -8.85 -2.47
C ALA A 682 13.26 -9.07 -1.59
N ARG A 683 14.12 -10.00 -2.02
CA ARG A 683 15.49 -10.15 -1.48
C ARG A 683 16.39 -8.99 -1.92
N PRO A 684 17.47 -8.66 -1.18
CA PRO A 684 18.40 -7.61 -1.61
C PRO A 684 19.07 -7.90 -2.96
N ASP A 685 19.25 -9.19 -3.29
CA ASP A 685 19.78 -9.67 -4.57
C ASP A 685 18.93 -9.22 -5.78
N GLU A 686 17.59 -9.16 -5.64
CA GLU A 686 16.73 -8.58 -6.67
C GLU A 686 17.07 -7.10 -6.92
N ALA A 687 17.34 -6.35 -5.85
CA ALA A 687 17.78 -4.96 -5.93
C ALA A 687 19.20 -4.82 -6.51
N VAL A 688 20.04 -5.87 -6.50
CA VAL A 688 21.29 -5.91 -7.26
C VAL A 688 21.00 -6.00 -8.76
N SER A 689 20.04 -6.82 -9.18
CA SER A 689 19.69 -6.96 -10.62
C SER A 689 19.21 -5.64 -11.26
N TRP A 690 18.52 -4.79 -10.48
CA TRP A 690 18.13 -3.43 -10.88
C TRP A 690 19.27 -2.40 -10.85
N GLY A 691 20.44 -2.70 -10.27
CA GLY A 691 21.48 -1.71 -9.96
C GLY A 691 21.12 -0.75 -8.81
N LYS A 692 20.09 -1.08 -8.01
CA LYS A 692 19.72 -0.35 -6.78
C LYS A 692 20.70 -0.64 -5.62
N ILE A 693 21.34 -1.80 -5.67
CA ILE A 693 22.50 -2.22 -4.85
C ILE A 693 23.66 -2.57 -5.81
N ARG A 694 24.92 -2.30 -5.42
CA ARG A 694 26.10 -2.64 -6.24
C ARG A 694 26.34 -4.15 -6.29
N MET A 695 26.82 -4.66 -7.42
CA MET A 695 27.13 -6.09 -7.64
C MET A 695 28.02 -6.71 -6.57
N ASN A 696 28.97 -5.93 -6.02
CA ASN A 696 29.93 -6.37 -5.01
C ASN A 696 29.60 -5.81 -3.60
N ALA A 697 28.38 -5.33 -3.35
CA ALA A 697 27.99 -4.77 -2.06
C ALA A 697 27.72 -5.85 -1.01
N GLU A 698 28.17 -5.61 0.22
CA GLU A 698 27.74 -6.41 1.37
C GLU A 698 26.30 -6.07 1.74
N HIS A 699 25.41 -7.06 1.66
CA HIS A 699 23.99 -6.90 1.92
C HIS A 699 23.41 -8.04 2.76
N ILE A 700 22.37 -7.76 3.55
CA ILE A 700 21.66 -8.76 4.36
C ILE A 700 20.18 -8.39 4.52
N LYS A 701 19.30 -9.39 4.62
CA LYS A 701 17.91 -9.25 5.04
C LYS A 701 17.64 -10.08 6.29
N VAL A 702 17.13 -9.43 7.33
CA VAL A 702 16.63 -10.06 8.55
C VAL A 702 15.11 -10.21 8.40
N TYR A 703 14.64 -11.46 8.40
CA TYR A 703 13.21 -11.79 8.33
C TYR A 703 12.63 -11.81 9.75
N ALA A 704 12.32 -10.63 10.28
CA ALA A 704 11.80 -10.45 11.64
C ALA A 704 10.99 -9.15 11.77
N ASP A 705 10.20 -9.04 12.85
CA ASP A 705 9.64 -7.76 13.27
C ASP A 705 10.76 -6.84 13.80
N ALA A 706 10.83 -5.61 13.27
CA ALA A 706 11.84 -4.64 13.65
C ALA A 706 11.80 -4.27 15.14
N THR A 707 10.64 -4.34 15.80
CA THR A 707 10.48 -4.04 17.24
C THR A 707 11.30 -4.98 18.12
N ILE A 708 11.57 -6.21 17.67
CA ILE A 708 12.35 -7.22 18.39
C ILE A 708 13.85 -7.01 18.14
N VAL A 709 14.26 -6.86 16.86
CA VAL A 709 15.68 -6.94 16.48
C VAL A 709 16.38 -5.58 16.39
N PHE A 710 15.69 -4.50 16.03
CA PHE A 710 16.32 -3.19 15.86
C PHE A 710 16.90 -2.60 17.16
N PRO A 711 16.26 -2.74 18.35
CA PRO A 711 16.85 -2.28 19.61
C PRO A 711 18.19 -2.95 19.92
N LEU A 712 18.28 -4.27 19.68
CA LEU A 712 19.49 -5.08 19.89
C LEU A 712 20.61 -4.67 18.93
N ILE A 713 20.25 -4.44 17.66
CA ILE A 713 21.19 -3.95 16.64
C ILE A 713 21.72 -2.55 17.00
N VAL A 714 20.86 -1.63 17.45
CA VAL A 714 21.26 -0.28 17.86
C VAL A 714 22.15 -0.29 19.11
N ALA A 715 21.89 -1.19 20.07
CA ALA A 715 22.73 -1.38 21.25
C ALA A 715 24.18 -1.77 20.87
N GLU A 716 24.35 -2.74 19.96
CA GLU A 716 25.66 -3.25 19.52
C GLU A 716 26.33 -2.45 18.39
N THR A 717 25.67 -1.40 17.90
CA THR A 717 26.19 -0.51 16.87
C THR A 717 26.24 0.93 17.36
N PHE A 718 25.19 1.70 17.13
CA PHE A 718 25.13 3.14 17.32
C PHE A 718 25.32 3.58 18.77
N ALA A 719 24.69 2.92 19.74
CA ALA A 719 24.77 3.30 21.16
C ALA A 719 26.12 2.92 21.81
N LYS A 720 26.77 1.85 21.32
CA LYS A 720 27.99 1.26 21.88
C LYS A 720 29.18 2.21 21.99
N ASP A 721 29.19 3.29 21.20
CA ASP A 721 30.28 4.27 21.15
C ASP A 721 29.85 5.70 21.55
N ILE A 722 28.65 5.86 22.13
CA ILE A 722 28.13 7.14 22.67
C ILE A 722 28.27 7.22 24.21
N HIS A 723 28.45 6.08 24.87
CA HIS A 723 28.69 5.97 26.31
C HIS A 723 30.15 5.61 26.64
N LYS A 724 31.09 6.04 25.79
CA LYS A 724 32.54 5.93 25.93
C LYS A 724 33.16 7.33 25.86
#